data_AF-A0A1G5W7V7-F1
#
_entry.id   AF-A0A1G5W7V7-F1
#
_cell.length_a   1.000
_cell.length_b   1.000
_cell.length_c   1.000
_cell.angle_alpha   90.00
_cell.angle_beta   90.00
_cell.angle_gamma   90.00
#
_symmetry.space_group_name_H-M   'P 1'
#
loop_
_entity.id
_entity.type
_entity.pdbx_description
1 polymer ?
#
loop_
_entity_poly.entity_id
_entity_poly.type
_entity_poly.pdbx_seq_one_letter_code
_entity_poly.pdbx_strand_id
1 'polypeptide(L)'
;MYASVIIEISHESLDRTFEYKIPERLEGKIEVGNMVKIPFGKGNRMITGYVTEIKKTSEYPPEKIKELEGVVKNTVSVAEKQVLLAAWMRKTYGSTMIQALKTVLPVKKNVKQLEKRKVILAVSKDEARAELSEALKKNRKAQARLLSELIEAEELPEKLITGKLNVSKTAITALEEKGILKTEADRVYRNPFSGKNAEGTAKILSAKQQAIVDSVMKDFYGGVRRTYVIRGITGSGKTEVYMELIKRVVREGKQAIVLIPEIALTYQTAKRFYERFGDRVSVMNSTLSEGEKFDQFERAKNGELDVIIGPRSALFTPFMNLGIIIIDEEHETSYKSEVMPRYHARETAEELARISNATLILGSATPSLEATYRVKKGIYKEFVLDERLNGGELPKVNVVDLREELKSGNRSIFSRKLQELITDRLGKKEQIMLFINRRGYAGFISCRACGEVIKCPHCDVSLHQHNNGLLICHYCGYTTESVKICPKCGSKYVSGFKAGTQQIEEKLRQMYPAARILRMDADTTKNKDSYEEILSAFANNEADILIGTQMIVKGHDFPNVTLMGILAADMSLSVGDFRSSERTFELLTQAAGRAGRSEKPGEVVIQTYQPEHYAITLSAKQDYEAFYEEEIAFRSLMDYPPVSHMLSVLISSKDEERAVGVANDLALGIKKQYEGVHLIGPAPAGISRINDMYRYRFYVKDSDEERLNGMKLELEKEFKDPKYKNETIVIDYDPMNMS
;
A
#
# COMPACT_ATOMS: atom_id res chain seq x y z
N MET A 1 -20.47 35.26 8.86
CA MET A 1 -19.40 34.35 8.38
C MET A 1 -19.78 33.72 7.03
N TYR A 2 -18.86 33.00 6.35
CA TYR A 2 -19.12 32.28 5.10
C TYR A 2 -18.78 30.79 5.22
N ALA A 3 -19.46 29.94 4.47
CA ALA A 3 -19.21 28.51 4.36
C ALA A 3 -18.93 28.15 2.90
N SER A 4 -17.84 27.44 2.64
CA SER A 4 -17.65 26.73 1.38
C SER A 4 -18.37 25.40 1.45
N VAL A 5 -19.23 25.10 0.48
CA VAL A 5 -20.08 23.92 0.43
C VAL A 5 -19.81 23.14 -0.84
N ILE A 6 -19.52 21.85 -0.73
CA ILE A 6 -19.50 20.92 -1.87
C ILE A 6 -20.84 20.23 -2.01
N ILE A 7 -21.25 20.00 -3.24
CA ILE A 7 -22.60 19.58 -3.56
C ILE A 7 -22.58 18.13 -4.00
N GLU A 8 -23.55 17.34 -3.52
CA GLU A 8 -23.73 15.94 -3.85
C GLU A 8 -24.36 15.77 -5.24
N ILE A 9 -23.68 16.24 -6.30
CA ILE A 9 -24.12 16.00 -7.68
C ILE A 9 -23.06 15.19 -8.40
N SER A 10 -23.49 14.08 -9.01
CA SER A 10 -22.68 13.07 -9.70
C SER A 10 -22.03 13.52 -11.01
N HIS A 11 -21.68 14.80 -11.16
CA HIS A 11 -21.10 15.37 -12.37
C HIS A 11 -19.74 15.99 -12.07
N GLU A 12 -18.69 15.57 -12.80
CA GLU A 12 -17.31 16.06 -12.63
C GLU A 12 -17.18 17.59 -12.77
N SER A 13 -18.10 18.25 -13.48
CA SER A 13 -18.11 19.72 -13.65
C SER A 13 -18.60 20.49 -12.42
N LEU A 14 -19.17 19.80 -11.43
CA LEU A 14 -19.70 20.34 -10.18
C LEU A 14 -18.89 19.91 -8.96
N ASP A 15 -17.78 19.22 -9.17
CA ASP A 15 -16.77 18.91 -8.17
C ASP A 15 -15.96 20.16 -7.85
N ARG A 16 -16.62 21.17 -7.28
CA ARG A 16 -16.04 22.41 -6.76
C ARG A 16 -16.87 22.89 -5.58
N THR A 17 -16.24 23.62 -4.68
CA THR A 17 -16.92 24.25 -3.57
C THR A 17 -17.63 25.53 -4.01
N PHE A 18 -18.78 25.82 -3.42
CA PHE A 18 -19.55 27.04 -3.63
C PHE A 18 -19.65 27.79 -2.31
N GLU A 19 -19.43 29.10 -2.33
CA GLU A 19 -19.51 29.92 -1.13
C GLU A 19 -20.94 30.37 -0.84
N TYR A 20 -21.32 30.21 0.43
CA TYR A 20 -22.60 30.62 0.98
C TYR A 20 -22.38 31.47 2.22
N LYS A 21 -23.26 32.43 2.45
CA LYS A 21 -23.27 33.22 3.69
C LYS A 21 -23.93 32.38 4.78
N ILE A 22 -23.29 32.32 5.95
CA ILE A 22 -23.87 31.71 7.15
C ILE A 22 -24.76 32.79 7.79
N PRO A 23 -26.10 32.63 7.80
CA PRO A 23 -26.98 33.58 8.48
C PRO A 23 -26.78 33.52 9.99
N GLU A 24 -26.98 34.63 10.70
CA GLU A 24 -26.77 34.75 12.15
C GLU A 24 -27.46 33.64 12.96
N ARG A 25 -28.65 33.20 12.53
CA ARG A 25 -29.41 32.10 13.17
C ARG A 25 -28.66 30.75 13.20
N LEU A 26 -27.68 30.57 12.32
CA LEU A 26 -26.86 29.36 12.17
C LEU A 26 -25.40 29.56 12.61
N GLU A 27 -24.99 30.78 13.02
CA GLU A 27 -23.64 30.99 13.54
C GLU A 27 -23.42 30.18 14.83
N GLY A 28 -22.25 29.52 14.93
CA GLY A 28 -21.93 28.60 16.03
C GLY A 28 -22.64 27.23 15.99
N LYS A 29 -23.52 26.99 15.01
CA LYS A 29 -24.22 25.69 14.82
C LYS A 29 -23.75 24.92 13.58
N ILE A 30 -22.87 25.51 12.78
CA ILE A 30 -22.33 24.92 11.56
C ILE A 30 -20.86 24.61 11.78
N GLU A 31 -20.51 23.36 11.53
CA GLU A 31 -19.15 22.86 11.52
C GLU A 31 -18.80 22.28 10.15
N VAL A 32 -17.50 22.19 9.85
CA VAL A 32 -17.01 21.47 8.68
C VAL A 32 -17.53 20.02 8.72
N GLY A 33 -18.01 19.52 7.59
CA GLY A 33 -18.63 18.21 7.42
C GLY A 33 -20.14 18.19 7.62
N ASN A 34 -20.75 19.23 8.21
CA ASN A 34 -22.21 19.29 8.35
C ASN A 34 -22.89 19.30 6.99
N MET A 35 -23.95 18.50 6.85
CA MET A 35 -24.85 18.59 5.71
C MET A 35 -25.76 19.81 5.86
N VAL A 36 -25.78 20.65 4.84
CA VAL A 36 -26.56 21.88 4.78
C VAL A 36 -27.49 21.86 3.56
N LYS A 37 -28.67 22.46 3.73
CA LYS A 37 -29.56 22.78 2.60
C LYS A 37 -29.13 24.11 1.99
N ILE A 38 -28.94 24.10 0.67
CA ILE A 38 -28.48 25.25 -0.09
C ILE A 38 -29.35 25.49 -1.33
N PRO A 39 -29.60 26.77 -1.70
CA PRO A 39 -30.18 27.12 -2.98
C PRO A 39 -29.10 27.06 -4.08
N PHE A 40 -29.34 26.27 -5.13
CA PHE A 40 -28.35 26.05 -6.18
C PHE A 40 -28.85 26.34 -7.60
N GLY A 41 -27.94 26.82 -8.46
CA GLY A 41 -28.22 27.20 -9.85
C GLY A 41 -29.04 28.48 -10.00
N LYS A 42 -29.37 28.84 -11.25
CA LYS A 42 -30.20 30.02 -11.57
C LYS A 42 -31.64 29.88 -11.07
N GLY A 43 -32.17 28.66 -10.99
CA GLY A 43 -33.53 28.37 -10.53
C GLY A 43 -33.70 28.20 -9.02
N ASN A 44 -32.66 28.48 -8.20
CA ASN A 44 -32.70 28.32 -6.73
C ASN A 44 -33.22 26.95 -6.26
N ARG A 45 -32.86 25.87 -6.97
CA ARG A 45 -33.28 24.54 -6.56
C ARG A 45 -32.63 24.22 -5.22
N MET A 46 -33.45 23.84 -4.24
CA MET A 46 -32.95 23.39 -2.95
C MET A 46 -32.31 22.02 -3.09
N ILE A 47 -31.04 21.94 -2.72
CA ILE A 47 -30.27 20.70 -2.70
C ILE A 47 -29.46 20.63 -1.40
N THR A 48 -28.89 19.46 -1.14
CA THR A 48 -27.97 19.24 -0.03
C THR A 48 -26.53 19.37 -0.50
N GLY A 49 -25.69 19.85 0.40
CA GLY A 49 -24.25 19.86 0.25
C GLY A 49 -23.59 19.77 1.61
N TYR A 50 -22.28 19.57 1.61
CA TYR A 50 -21.49 19.42 2.82
C TYR A 50 -20.55 20.60 2.98
N VAL A 51 -20.49 21.16 4.18
CA VAL A 51 -19.58 22.27 4.49
C VAL A 51 -18.15 21.74 4.45
N THR A 52 -17.31 22.30 3.59
CA THR A 52 -15.90 21.92 3.45
C THR A 52 -14.95 22.86 4.17
N GLU A 53 -15.36 24.11 4.37
CA GLU A 53 -14.55 25.15 5.00
C GLU A 53 -15.45 26.27 5.55
N ILE A 54 -15.05 26.89 6.65
CA ILE A 54 -15.71 28.08 7.21
C ILE A 54 -14.72 29.24 7.12
N LYS A 55 -15.13 30.34 6.50
CA LYS A 55 -14.30 31.52 6.23
C LYS A 55 -14.87 32.76 6.92
N LYS A 56 -13.97 33.64 7.37
CA LYS A 56 -14.34 34.97 7.87
C LYS A 56 -14.63 35.96 6.74
N THR A 57 -13.95 35.81 5.61
CA THR A 57 -14.08 36.63 4.40
C THR A 57 -14.50 35.76 3.21
N SER A 58 -15.08 36.39 2.19
CA SER A 58 -15.52 35.74 0.95
C SER A 58 -14.62 36.13 -0.21
N GLU A 59 -14.37 35.20 -1.13
CA GLU A 59 -13.65 35.46 -2.38
C GLU A 59 -14.56 36.09 -3.45
N TYR A 60 -15.88 36.09 -3.21
CA TYR A 60 -16.89 36.64 -4.09
C TYR A 60 -17.57 37.89 -3.49
N PRO A 61 -18.10 38.79 -4.34
CA PRO A 61 -18.87 39.94 -3.89
C PRO A 61 -20.14 39.51 -3.12
N PRO A 62 -20.51 40.17 -2.01
CA PRO A 62 -21.64 39.79 -1.16
C PRO A 62 -22.97 39.62 -1.91
N GLU A 63 -23.21 40.42 -2.94
CA GLU A 63 -24.42 40.41 -3.77
C GLU A 63 -24.57 39.16 -4.66
N LYS A 64 -23.49 38.39 -4.87
CA LYS A 64 -23.51 37.14 -5.65
C LYS A 64 -23.63 35.90 -4.77
N ILE A 65 -23.65 36.07 -3.45
CA ILE A 65 -23.62 34.98 -2.47
C ILE A 65 -25.03 34.75 -1.94
N LYS A 66 -25.43 33.48 -1.91
CA LYS A 66 -26.71 33.06 -1.32
C LYS A 66 -26.51 32.64 0.13
N GLU A 67 -27.58 32.68 0.91
CA GLU A 67 -27.55 32.23 2.31
C GLU A 67 -27.81 30.72 2.44
N LEU A 68 -27.26 30.13 3.50
CA LEU A 68 -27.59 28.75 3.89
C LEU A 68 -29.02 28.68 4.44
N GLU A 69 -29.78 27.68 4.00
CA GLU A 69 -31.17 27.50 4.45
C GLU A 69 -31.25 26.82 5.82
N GLY A 70 -30.34 25.91 6.13
CA GLY A 70 -30.33 25.20 7.39
C GLY A 70 -29.39 24.00 7.42
N VAL A 71 -29.11 23.51 8.62
CA VAL A 71 -28.38 22.26 8.86
C VAL A 71 -29.36 21.10 8.81
N VAL A 72 -29.04 20.05 8.08
CA VAL A 72 -29.82 18.81 8.06
C VAL A 72 -29.37 17.95 9.24
N LYS A 73 -30.25 17.80 10.26
CA LYS A 73 -29.97 16.95 11.42
C LYS A 73 -30.38 15.51 11.12
N ASN A 74 -29.41 14.66 10.79
CA ASN A 74 -29.58 13.19 10.74
C ASN A 74 -28.31 12.51 11.27
N THR A 75 -28.37 11.20 11.52
CA THR A 75 -27.21 10.33 11.80
C THR A 75 -26.13 10.53 10.74
N VAL A 76 -24.86 10.66 11.16
CA VAL A 76 -23.75 10.96 10.25
C VAL A 76 -23.74 9.97 9.10
N SER A 77 -24.09 10.44 7.90
CA SER A 77 -24.20 9.58 6.72
C SER A 77 -22.79 9.11 6.30
N VAL A 78 -22.72 8.05 5.50
CA VAL A 78 -21.44 7.60 4.96
C VAL A 78 -20.74 8.70 4.14
N ALA A 79 -21.53 9.50 3.41
CA ALA A 79 -21.02 10.65 2.66
C ALA A 79 -20.45 11.73 3.60
N GLU A 80 -21.09 12.00 4.75
CA GLU A 80 -20.56 12.96 5.73
C GLU A 80 -19.21 12.51 6.29
N LYS A 81 -19.06 11.22 6.63
CA LYS A 81 -17.78 10.67 7.11
C LYS A 81 -16.69 10.81 6.05
N GLN A 82 -17.01 10.55 4.78
CA GLN A 82 -16.06 10.71 3.67
C GLN A 82 -15.67 12.17 3.46
N VAL A 83 -16.62 13.11 3.53
CA VAL A 83 -16.31 14.55 3.41
C VAL A 83 -15.45 15.05 4.57
N LEU A 84 -15.75 14.63 5.81
CA LEU A 84 -14.93 14.93 6.98
C LEU A 84 -13.50 14.41 6.80
N LEU A 85 -13.36 13.17 6.34
CA LEU A 85 -12.06 12.58 6.06
C LEU A 85 -11.31 13.34 4.97
N ALA A 86 -11.98 13.70 3.85
CA ALA A 86 -11.36 14.49 2.78
C ALA A 86 -10.92 15.88 3.26
N ALA A 87 -11.72 16.54 4.11
CA ALA A 87 -11.37 17.84 4.67
C ALA A 87 -10.14 17.73 5.58
N TRP A 88 -10.09 16.70 6.41
CA TRP A 88 -8.91 16.39 7.22
C TRP A 88 -7.69 16.09 6.33
N MET A 89 -7.82 15.22 5.31
CA MET A 89 -6.72 14.86 4.41
C MET A 89 -6.15 16.09 3.67
N ARG A 90 -7.03 17.00 3.21
CA ARG A 90 -6.62 18.28 2.63
C ARG A 90 -5.81 19.09 3.64
N LYS A 91 -6.34 19.26 4.86
CA LYS A 91 -5.69 20.04 5.92
C LYS A 91 -4.34 19.44 6.30
N THR A 92 -4.22 18.12 6.39
CA THR A 92 -3.03 17.40 6.88
C THR A 92 -1.98 17.23 5.79
N TYR A 93 -2.34 16.70 4.62
CA TYR A 93 -1.37 16.36 3.57
C TYR A 93 -1.18 17.43 2.49
N GLY A 94 -2.07 18.42 2.45
CA GLY A 94 -2.14 19.38 1.36
C GLY A 94 -2.71 18.76 0.08
N SER A 95 -3.59 19.50 -0.58
CA SER A 95 -4.16 19.22 -1.91
C SER A 95 -5.32 20.21 -2.17
N THR A 96 -5.95 20.11 -3.34
CA THR A 96 -7.31 20.66 -3.48
C THR A 96 -8.33 19.79 -2.76
N MET A 97 -9.45 20.38 -2.33
CA MET A 97 -10.57 19.63 -1.74
C MET A 97 -11.14 18.60 -2.74
N ILE A 98 -11.14 18.95 -4.03
CA ILE A 98 -11.57 18.11 -5.15
C ILE A 98 -10.73 16.82 -5.21
N GLN A 99 -9.40 16.94 -5.15
CA GLN A 99 -8.50 15.78 -5.14
C GLN A 99 -8.72 14.90 -3.91
N ALA A 100 -8.90 15.51 -2.73
CA ALA A 100 -9.20 14.77 -1.52
C ALA A 100 -10.54 14.02 -1.62
N LEU A 101 -11.58 14.66 -2.17
CA LEU A 101 -12.88 14.02 -2.38
C LEU A 101 -12.84 12.89 -3.40
N LYS A 102 -12.16 13.08 -4.54
CA LYS A 102 -11.94 12.01 -5.53
C LYS A 102 -11.18 10.82 -4.95
N THR A 103 -10.41 11.03 -3.89
CA THR A 103 -9.66 9.96 -3.21
C THR A 103 -10.55 9.14 -2.29
N VAL A 104 -11.46 9.78 -1.54
CA VAL A 104 -12.33 9.11 -0.56
C VAL A 104 -13.66 8.64 -1.14
N LEU A 105 -14.11 9.22 -2.26
CA LEU A 105 -15.41 8.91 -2.87
C LEU A 105 -15.26 7.86 -3.99
N PRO A 106 -16.25 6.96 -4.16
CA PRO A 106 -16.33 6.10 -5.33
C PRO A 106 -16.41 6.93 -6.61
N VAL A 107 -15.46 6.77 -7.55
CA VAL A 107 -15.56 7.42 -8.86
C VAL A 107 -16.62 6.71 -9.69
N LYS A 108 -17.76 7.36 -9.92
CA LYS A 108 -18.82 6.85 -10.80
C LYS A 108 -18.36 6.93 -12.25
N LYS A 109 -17.67 5.90 -12.75
CA LYS A 109 -17.45 5.75 -14.19
C LYS A 109 -18.64 5.00 -14.78
N ASN A 110 -19.19 5.51 -15.90
CA ASN A 110 -20.16 4.80 -16.73
C ASN A 110 -19.50 3.58 -17.40
N VAL A 111 -19.15 2.57 -16.61
CA VAL A 111 -18.75 1.27 -17.11
C VAL A 111 -20.05 0.51 -17.34
N LYS A 112 -20.33 0.09 -18.58
CA LYS A 112 -21.44 -0.84 -18.86
C LYS A 112 -21.21 -2.09 -17.99
N GLN A 113 -22.06 -2.28 -16.99
CA GLN A 113 -21.99 -3.45 -16.12
C GLN A 113 -22.04 -4.73 -16.96
N LEU A 114 -21.17 -5.68 -16.64
CA LEU A 114 -21.10 -6.96 -17.33
C LEU A 114 -22.29 -7.85 -16.89
N GLU A 115 -23.43 -7.68 -17.54
CA GLU A 115 -24.56 -8.60 -17.41
C GLU A 115 -24.18 -9.97 -18.01
N LYS A 116 -24.15 -11.03 -17.19
CA LYS A 116 -24.17 -12.40 -17.71
C LYS A 116 -25.63 -12.77 -17.95
N ARG A 117 -26.02 -12.78 -19.22
CA ARG A 117 -27.35 -13.23 -19.65
C ARG A 117 -27.32 -14.73 -19.88
N LYS A 118 -28.32 -15.42 -19.33
CA LYS A 118 -28.59 -16.84 -19.58
C LYS A 118 -29.94 -16.96 -20.29
N VAL A 119 -30.05 -17.95 -21.16
CA VAL A 119 -31.28 -18.28 -21.87
C VAL A 119 -31.78 -19.60 -21.31
N ILE A 120 -33.04 -19.63 -20.89
CA ILE A 120 -33.71 -20.81 -20.32
C ILE A 120 -34.93 -21.19 -21.15
N LEU A 121 -35.32 -22.47 -21.10
CA LEU A 121 -36.61 -22.90 -21.64
C LEU A 121 -37.75 -22.34 -20.79
N ALA A 122 -38.70 -21.65 -21.43
CA ALA A 122 -39.90 -21.12 -20.78
C ALA A 122 -41.09 -22.08 -20.87
N VAL A 123 -40.94 -23.17 -21.62
CA VAL A 123 -41.96 -24.20 -21.89
C VAL A 123 -41.46 -25.58 -21.48
N SER A 124 -42.37 -26.56 -21.43
CA SER A 124 -42.02 -27.95 -21.15
C SER A 124 -41.10 -28.54 -22.22
N LYS A 125 -40.32 -29.58 -21.88
CA LYS A 125 -39.43 -30.25 -22.85
C LYS A 125 -40.19 -30.84 -24.04
N ASP A 126 -41.44 -31.27 -23.84
CA ASP A 126 -42.25 -31.83 -24.92
C ASP A 126 -42.75 -30.75 -25.90
N GLU A 127 -43.11 -29.56 -25.40
CA GLU A 127 -43.41 -28.39 -26.24
C GLU A 127 -42.17 -27.89 -26.98
N ALA A 128 -41.01 -27.88 -26.32
CA ALA A 128 -39.73 -27.53 -26.95
C ALA A 128 -39.34 -28.52 -28.07
N ARG A 129 -39.61 -29.82 -27.89
CA ARG A 129 -39.40 -30.86 -28.93
C ARG A 129 -40.33 -30.67 -30.12
N ALA A 130 -41.58 -30.24 -29.90
CA ALA A 130 -42.52 -29.94 -30.98
C ALA A 130 -42.02 -28.75 -31.83
N GLU A 131 -41.58 -27.67 -31.19
CA GLU A 131 -41.01 -26.51 -31.89
C GLU A 131 -39.68 -26.86 -32.59
N LEU A 132 -38.86 -27.74 -32.01
CA LEU A 132 -37.66 -28.26 -32.67
C LEU A 132 -38.00 -29.01 -33.97
N SER A 133 -39.04 -29.86 -33.94
CA SER A 133 -39.52 -30.57 -35.14
C SER A 133 -40.00 -29.60 -36.22
N GLU A 134 -40.71 -28.53 -35.83
CA GLU A 134 -41.17 -27.50 -36.75
C GLU A 134 -39.99 -26.69 -37.34
N ALA A 135 -39.01 -26.34 -36.51
CA ALA A 135 -37.81 -25.63 -36.93
C ALA A 135 -36.99 -26.46 -37.94
N LEU A 136 -36.89 -27.78 -37.74
CA LEU A 136 -36.26 -28.69 -38.70
C LEU A 136 -37.04 -28.76 -40.03
N LYS A 137 -38.37 -28.88 -39.98
CA LYS A 137 -39.23 -28.88 -41.18
C LYS A 137 -39.12 -27.58 -41.99
N LYS A 138 -39.06 -26.43 -41.32
CA LYS A 138 -38.92 -25.11 -41.94
C LYS A 138 -37.46 -24.72 -42.23
N ASN A 139 -36.52 -25.66 -42.11
CA ASN A 139 -35.09 -25.50 -42.37
C ASN A 139 -34.41 -24.35 -41.58
N ARG A 140 -34.91 -24.06 -40.36
CA ARG A 140 -34.40 -23.02 -39.45
C ARG A 140 -33.26 -23.58 -38.60
N LYS A 141 -32.14 -23.86 -39.24
CA LYS A 141 -30.99 -24.58 -38.65
C LYS A 141 -30.47 -23.97 -37.33
N ALA A 142 -30.47 -22.65 -37.19
CA ALA A 142 -29.99 -21.98 -35.97
C ALA A 142 -30.93 -22.16 -34.77
N GLN A 143 -32.25 -22.08 -34.98
CA GLN A 143 -33.25 -22.34 -33.93
C GLN A 143 -33.25 -23.81 -33.52
N ALA A 144 -33.10 -24.72 -34.49
CA ALA A 144 -33.04 -26.15 -34.22
C ALA A 144 -31.81 -26.54 -33.35
N ARG A 145 -30.62 -25.98 -33.64
CA ARG A 145 -29.42 -26.19 -32.79
C ARG A 145 -29.58 -25.64 -31.38
N LEU A 146 -30.21 -24.47 -31.24
CA LEU A 146 -30.43 -23.87 -29.92
C LEU A 146 -31.40 -24.70 -29.08
N LEU A 147 -32.52 -25.14 -29.67
CA LEU A 147 -33.52 -25.94 -28.99
C LEU A 147 -33.01 -27.33 -28.62
N SER A 148 -32.20 -27.98 -29.46
CA SER A 148 -31.65 -29.31 -29.13
C SER A 148 -30.76 -29.27 -27.88
N GLU A 149 -29.88 -28.27 -27.79
CA GLU A 149 -28.97 -28.09 -26.66
C GLU A 149 -29.72 -27.67 -25.38
N LEU A 150 -30.72 -26.80 -25.50
CA LEU A 150 -31.52 -26.36 -24.34
C LEU A 150 -32.45 -27.45 -23.81
N ILE A 151 -32.94 -28.38 -24.63
CA ILE A 151 -33.74 -29.53 -24.16
C ILE A 151 -32.90 -30.44 -23.25
N GLU A 152 -31.60 -30.55 -23.51
CA GLU A 152 -30.67 -31.34 -22.69
C GLU A 152 -30.17 -30.57 -21.46
N ALA A 153 -29.73 -29.31 -21.63
CA ALA A 153 -29.08 -28.53 -20.58
C ALA A 153 -30.01 -27.65 -19.73
N GLU A 154 -31.27 -27.45 -20.14
CA GLU A 154 -32.32 -26.59 -19.55
C GLU A 154 -31.98 -25.07 -19.49
N GLU A 155 -30.73 -24.71 -19.24
CA GLU A 155 -30.20 -23.36 -19.27
C GLU A 155 -28.84 -23.28 -19.99
N LEU A 156 -28.61 -22.21 -20.75
CA LEU A 156 -27.33 -21.95 -21.41
C LEU A 156 -26.92 -20.46 -21.33
N PRO A 157 -25.64 -20.14 -21.08
CA PRO A 157 -25.14 -18.77 -21.17
C PRO A 157 -25.24 -18.19 -22.59
N GLU A 158 -25.70 -16.94 -22.75
CA GLU A 158 -25.85 -16.27 -24.06
C GLU A 158 -24.52 -16.21 -24.84
N LYS A 159 -23.38 -16.13 -24.14
CA LYS A 159 -22.04 -16.17 -24.76
C LYS A 159 -21.68 -17.52 -25.37
N LEU A 160 -22.15 -18.63 -24.79
CA LEU A 160 -21.95 -19.96 -25.37
C LEU A 160 -22.85 -20.15 -26.60
N ILE A 161 -24.06 -19.60 -26.55
CA ILE A 161 -25.02 -19.64 -27.66
C ILE A 161 -24.52 -18.82 -28.87
N THR A 162 -24.08 -17.58 -28.64
CA THR A 162 -23.60 -16.69 -29.70
C THR A 162 -22.21 -17.05 -30.19
N GLY A 163 -21.34 -17.59 -29.32
CA GLY A 163 -19.97 -17.97 -29.66
C GLY A 163 -19.84 -19.39 -30.22
N LYS A 164 -20.11 -20.41 -29.39
CA LYS A 164 -19.87 -21.83 -29.76
C LYS A 164 -20.99 -22.41 -30.62
N LEU A 165 -22.26 -22.11 -30.31
CA LEU A 165 -23.40 -22.62 -31.10
C LEU A 165 -23.66 -21.78 -32.37
N ASN A 166 -23.01 -20.62 -32.48
CA ASN A 166 -23.10 -19.67 -33.59
C ASN A 166 -24.56 -19.36 -33.95
N VAL A 167 -25.36 -19.05 -32.93
CA VAL A 167 -26.77 -18.65 -33.05
C VAL A 167 -26.89 -17.15 -32.83
N SER A 168 -27.52 -16.45 -33.78
CA SER A 168 -27.67 -14.99 -33.72
C SER A 168 -28.70 -14.57 -32.68
N LYS A 169 -28.54 -13.35 -32.14
CA LYS A 169 -29.52 -12.76 -31.20
C LYS A 169 -30.94 -12.69 -31.78
N THR A 170 -31.07 -12.46 -33.08
CA THR A 170 -32.37 -12.46 -33.78
C THR A 170 -33.08 -13.81 -33.69
N ALA A 171 -32.36 -14.93 -33.69
CA ALA A 171 -32.94 -16.26 -33.53
C ALA A 171 -33.40 -16.53 -32.09
N ILE A 172 -32.68 -15.98 -31.09
CA ILE A 172 -33.04 -16.03 -29.67
C ILE A 172 -34.32 -15.22 -29.45
N THR A 173 -34.35 -13.96 -29.90
CA THR A 173 -35.51 -13.06 -29.75
C THR A 173 -36.77 -13.63 -30.42
N ALA A 174 -36.65 -14.25 -31.60
CA ALA A 174 -37.80 -14.85 -32.28
C ALA A 174 -38.42 -16.03 -31.50
N LEU A 175 -37.62 -16.77 -30.71
CA LEU A 175 -38.11 -17.85 -29.85
C LEU A 175 -38.63 -17.29 -28.51
N GLU A 176 -38.09 -16.18 -28.03
CA GLU A 176 -38.64 -15.45 -26.87
C GLU A 176 -39.99 -14.81 -27.17
N GLU A 177 -40.17 -14.18 -28.33
CA GLU A 177 -41.45 -13.60 -28.78
C GLU A 177 -42.55 -14.66 -28.92
N LYS A 178 -42.16 -15.89 -29.23
CA LYS A 178 -43.05 -17.06 -29.25
C LYS A 178 -43.32 -17.64 -27.85
N GLY A 179 -42.68 -17.11 -26.81
CA GLY A 179 -42.80 -17.61 -25.44
C GLY A 179 -42.10 -18.95 -25.17
N ILE A 180 -41.26 -19.43 -26.10
CA ILE A 180 -40.56 -20.73 -25.97
C ILE A 180 -39.32 -20.59 -25.08
N LEU A 181 -38.66 -19.44 -25.13
CA LEU A 181 -37.47 -19.12 -24.34
C LEU A 181 -37.70 -17.90 -23.45
N LYS A 182 -36.90 -17.80 -22.39
CA LYS A 182 -36.78 -16.61 -21.56
C LYS A 182 -35.32 -16.29 -21.32
N THR A 183 -34.90 -15.04 -21.55
CA THR A 183 -33.58 -14.57 -21.11
C THR A 183 -33.68 -14.01 -19.70
N GLU A 184 -32.82 -14.50 -18.81
CA GLU A 184 -32.63 -13.96 -17.47
C GLU A 184 -31.26 -13.30 -17.37
N ALA A 185 -31.23 -12.12 -16.78
CA ALA A 185 -29.99 -11.41 -16.47
C ALA A 185 -29.62 -11.69 -15.01
N ASP A 186 -28.72 -12.64 -14.79
CA ASP A 186 -28.18 -12.87 -13.45
C ASP A 186 -27.08 -11.85 -13.17
N ARG A 187 -27.24 -11.17 -12.03
CA ARG A 187 -26.17 -10.34 -11.44
C ARG A 187 -25.12 -11.26 -10.84
N VAL A 188 -24.25 -11.81 -11.67
CA VAL A 188 -23.16 -12.65 -11.17
C VAL A 188 -22.03 -11.76 -10.68
N TYR A 189 -22.00 -11.49 -9.38
CA TYR A 189 -20.77 -11.05 -8.73
C TYR A 189 -19.72 -12.14 -8.91
N ARG A 190 -18.56 -11.78 -9.45
CA ARG A 190 -17.41 -12.69 -9.55
C ARG A 190 -16.84 -12.90 -8.15
N ASN A 191 -17.47 -13.73 -7.33
CA ASN A 191 -16.81 -14.29 -6.16
C ASN A 191 -16.14 -15.61 -6.60
N PRO A 192 -14.79 -15.68 -6.73
CA PRO A 192 -14.10 -16.92 -7.07
C PRO A 192 -14.29 -18.04 -6.02
N PHE A 193 -14.95 -17.75 -4.90
CA PHE A 193 -15.19 -18.68 -3.80
C PHE A 193 -16.68 -18.96 -3.53
N SER A 194 -17.60 -18.52 -4.40
CA SER A 194 -19.04 -18.76 -4.22
C SER A 194 -19.36 -20.25 -4.10
N GLY A 195 -20.10 -20.64 -3.06
CA GLY A 195 -20.62 -22.01 -2.89
C GLY A 195 -19.83 -22.95 -1.98
N LYS A 196 -18.87 -22.45 -1.18
CA LYS A 196 -18.24 -23.24 -0.10
C LYS A 196 -18.80 -22.83 1.26
N ASN A 197 -19.36 -23.78 2.01
CA ASN A 197 -19.81 -23.55 3.38
C ASN A 197 -18.65 -23.01 4.23
N ALA A 198 -18.94 -21.96 5.01
CA ALA A 198 -18.04 -21.39 6.01
C ALA A 198 -17.91 -22.32 7.22
N GLU A 199 -17.29 -23.47 7.04
CA GLU A 199 -16.93 -24.43 8.10
C GLU A 199 -15.41 -24.60 8.21
N GLY A 200 -14.65 -23.52 8.00
CA GLY A 200 -13.24 -23.51 8.41
C GLY A 200 -13.14 -23.69 9.93
N THR A 201 -12.57 -24.81 10.39
CA THR A 201 -12.36 -25.08 11.82
C THR A 201 -11.66 -23.89 12.48
N ALA A 202 -12.30 -23.31 13.50
CA ALA A 202 -11.68 -22.25 14.27
C ALA A 202 -10.42 -22.77 14.96
N LYS A 203 -9.27 -22.20 14.62
CA LYS A 203 -8.03 -22.47 15.35
C LYS A 203 -8.19 -21.99 16.79
N ILE A 204 -7.73 -22.81 17.72
CA ILE A 204 -7.66 -22.47 19.13
C ILE A 204 -6.55 -21.42 19.29
N LEU A 205 -6.88 -20.27 19.87
CA LEU A 205 -5.90 -19.22 20.16
C LEU A 205 -5.01 -19.63 21.33
N SER A 206 -3.74 -19.21 21.31
CA SER A 206 -2.89 -19.33 22.50
C SER A 206 -3.37 -18.43 23.63
N ALA A 207 -2.92 -18.69 24.87
CA ALA A 207 -3.30 -17.86 26.02
C ALA A 207 -2.95 -16.37 25.82
N LYS A 208 -1.77 -16.07 25.26
CA LYS A 208 -1.35 -14.69 24.93
C LYS A 208 -2.26 -14.06 23.88
N GLN A 209 -2.60 -14.80 22.82
CA GLN A 209 -3.51 -14.31 21.78
C GLN A 209 -4.93 -14.05 22.30
N GLN A 210 -5.45 -14.97 23.11
CA GLN A 210 -6.77 -14.84 23.72
C GLN A 210 -6.85 -13.62 24.66
N ALA A 211 -5.80 -13.39 25.46
CA ALA A 211 -5.71 -12.21 26.33
C ALA A 211 -5.74 -10.89 25.55
N ILE A 212 -5.11 -10.83 24.36
CA ILE A 212 -5.18 -9.66 23.47
C ILE A 212 -6.62 -9.43 23.00
N VAL A 213 -7.26 -10.49 22.47
CA VAL A 213 -8.64 -10.43 21.99
C VAL A 213 -9.56 -9.94 23.12
N ASP A 214 -9.45 -10.52 24.31
CA ASP A 214 -10.32 -10.19 25.43
C ASP A 214 -10.08 -8.77 25.95
N SER A 215 -8.83 -8.29 25.99
CA SER A 215 -8.54 -6.90 26.37
C SER A 215 -9.12 -5.90 25.36
N VAL A 216 -8.96 -6.15 24.05
CA VAL A 216 -9.47 -5.24 23.01
C VAL A 216 -11.01 -5.25 23.02
N MET A 217 -11.62 -6.43 23.17
CA MET A 217 -13.07 -6.54 23.21
C MET A 217 -13.69 -5.97 24.48
N LYS A 218 -13.01 -6.06 25.63
CA LYS A 218 -13.44 -5.38 26.86
C LYS A 218 -13.58 -3.87 26.63
N ASP A 219 -12.55 -3.26 26.03
CA ASP A 219 -12.58 -1.83 25.69
C ASP A 219 -13.67 -1.56 24.63
N PHE A 220 -13.81 -2.42 23.62
CA PHE A 220 -14.85 -2.32 22.60
C PHE A 220 -16.28 -2.31 23.19
N TYR A 221 -16.59 -3.25 24.08
CA TYR A 221 -17.88 -3.33 24.76
C TYR A 221 -18.10 -2.19 25.76
N GLY A 222 -17.03 -1.71 26.39
CA GLY A 222 -17.06 -0.53 27.28
C GLY A 222 -17.21 0.81 26.56
N GLY A 223 -17.39 0.83 25.23
CA GLY A 223 -17.49 2.07 24.44
C GLY A 223 -16.16 2.81 24.25
N VAL A 224 -15.05 2.22 24.70
CA VAL A 224 -13.71 2.78 24.57
C VAL A 224 -13.15 2.38 23.21
N ARG A 225 -12.76 3.37 22.40
CA ARG A 225 -12.13 3.16 21.09
C ARG A 225 -10.71 3.71 21.15
N ARG A 226 -9.74 2.84 20.87
CA ARG A 226 -8.31 3.13 20.94
C ARG A 226 -7.61 2.56 19.72
N THR A 227 -6.37 3.00 19.53
CA THR A 227 -5.42 2.39 18.62
C THR A 227 -4.55 1.40 19.40
N TYR A 228 -4.49 0.16 18.93
CA TYR A 228 -3.66 -0.89 19.50
C TYR A 228 -2.56 -1.30 18.53
N VAL A 229 -1.36 -1.54 19.03
CA VAL A 229 -0.25 -2.12 18.27
C VAL A 229 -0.08 -3.56 18.72
N ILE A 230 -0.18 -4.51 17.79
CA ILE A 230 0.17 -5.91 18.03
C ILE A 230 1.54 -6.15 17.40
N ARG A 231 2.56 -6.09 18.25
CA ARG A 231 3.93 -6.43 17.86
C ARG A 231 4.14 -7.91 18.04
N GLY A 232 4.33 -8.62 16.94
CA GLY A 232 4.48 -10.07 16.99
C GLY A 232 5.46 -10.59 15.97
N ILE A 233 6.41 -11.41 16.41
CA ILE A 233 7.42 -12.01 15.56
C ILE A 233 6.78 -12.77 14.40
N THR A 234 7.53 -13.00 13.32
CA THR A 234 7.03 -13.78 12.19
C THR A 234 6.63 -15.20 12.64
N GLY A 235 5.41 -15.63 12.29
CA GLY A 235 4.87 -16.93 12.73
C GLY A 235 4.14 -16.92 14.09
N SER A 236 4.03 -15.76 14.76
CA SER A 236 3.25 -15.61 16.02
C SER A 236 1.72 -15.66 15.87
N GLY A 237 1.24 -15.72 14.63
CA GLY A 237 -0.19 -15.87 14.33
C GLY A 237 -1.05 -14.62 14.54
N LYS A 238 -0.50 -13.42 14.36
CA LYS A 238 -1.26 -12.16 14.42
C LYS A 238 -2.58 -12.19 13.63
N THR A 239 -2.57 -12.82 12.45
CA THR A 239 -3.76 -12.99 11.61
C THR A 239 -4.91 -13.71 12.33
N GLU A 240 -4.64 -14.67 13.20
CA GLU A 240 -5.68 -15.37 13.97
C GLU A 240 -6.34 -14.44 15.00
N VAL A 241 -5.55 -13.57 15.64
CA VAL A 241 -6.07 -12.51 16.53
C VAL A 241 -6.96 -11.55 15.75
N TYR A 242 -6.54 -11.11 14.55
CA TYR A 242 -7.35 -10.24 13.70
C TYR A 242 -8.68 -10.89 13.32
N MET A 243 -8.65 -12.15 12.88
CA MET A 243 -9.86 -12.86 12.47
C MET A 243 -10.84 -13.04 13.63
N GLU A 244 -10.36 -13.31 14.85
CA GLU A 244 -11.23 -13.42 16.02
C GLU A 244 -11.81 -12.06 16.44
N LEU A 245 -11.02 -10.98 16.40
CA LEU A 245 -11.52 -9.61 16.66
C LEU A 245 -12.61 -9.21 15.65
N ILE A 246 -12.36 -9.41 14.35
CA ILE A 246 -13.34 -9.11 13.29
C ILE A 246 -14.61 -9.93 13.53
N LYS A 247 -14.49 -11.22 13.81
CA LYS A 247 -15.65 -12.09 14.06
C LYS A 247 -16.51 -11.59 15.21
N ARG A 248 -15.92 -11.16 16.33
CA ARG A 248 -16.66 -10.62 17.47
C ARG A 248 -17.30 -9.27 17.13
N VAL A 249 -16.60 -8.39 16.43
CA VAL A 249 -17.14 -7.08 16.00
C VAL A 249 -18.29 -7.24 15.00
N VAL A 250 -18.18 -8.15 14.03
CA VAL A 250 -19.24 -8.43 13.03
C VAL A 250 -20.49 -9.02 13.69
N ARG A 251 -20.34 -9.84 14.73
CA ARG A 251 -21.48 -10.35 15.52
C ARG A 251 -22.29 -9.24 16.20
N GLU A 252 -21.68 -8.10 16.50
CA GLU A 252 -22.36 -6.90 17.02
C GLU A 252 -23.02 -6.05 15.93
N GLY A 253 -23.14 -6.56 14.70
CA GLY A 253 -23.71 -5.86 13.54
C GLY A 253 -22.84 -4.72 13.01
N LYS A 254 -21.55 -4.73 13.33
CA LYS A 254 -20.55 -3.76 12.85
C LYS A 254 -19.76 -4.32 11.67
N GLN A 255 -19.09 -3.44 10.93
CA GLN A 255 -18.32 -3.78 9.74
C GLN A 255 -16.81 -3.60 10.00
N ALA A 256 -15.98 -4.26 9.20
CA ALA A 256 -14.53 -4.28 9.37
C ALA A 256 -13.76 -3.99 8.07
N ILE A 257 -12.72 -3.16 8.18
CA ILE A 257 -11.75 -2.93 7.10
C ILE A 257 -10.44 -3.62 7.48
N VAL A 258 -9.87 -4.40 6.56
CA VAL A 258 -8.56 -5.03 6.71
C VAL A 258 -7.64 -4.57 5.59
N LEU A 259 -6.65 -3.75 5.94
CA LEU A 259 -5.61 -3.33 5.03
C LEU A 259 -4.47 -4.34 5.06
N ILE A 260 -4.11 -4.86 3.89
CA ILE A 260 -2.97 -5.75 3.68
C ILE A 260 -2.18 -5.17 2.52
N PRO A 261 -0.83 -5.10 2.57
CA PRO A 261 -0.05 -4.61 1.45
C PRO A 261 -0.38 -5.40 0.18
N GLU A 262 -0.47 -4.74 -0.97
CA GLU A 262 -0.95 -5.37 -2.21
C GLU A 262 -0.17 -6.65 -2.57
N ILE A 263 1.14 -6.61 -2.37
CA ILE A 263 2.06 -7.74 -2.57
C ILE A 263 1.90 -8.89 -1.58
N ALA A 264 1.24 -8.65 -0.43
CA ALA A 264 0.95 -9.67 0.58
C ALA A 264 -0.50 -10.16 0.51
N LEU A 265 -1.34 -9.55 -0.32
CA LEU A 265 -2.72 -9.97 -0.57
C LEU A 265 -2.75 -11.12 -1.57
N THR A 266 -2.33 -12.29 -1.11
CA THR A 266 -2.27 -13.52 -1.92
C THR A 266 -3.64 -14.20 -1.99
N TYR A 267 -3.84 -15.07 -2.99
CA TYR A 267 -5.00 -15.95 -3.04
C TYR A 267 -5.20 -16.74 -1.74
N GLN A 268 -4.11 -17.21 -1.10
CA GLN A 268 -4.17 -17.94 0.16
C GLN A 268 -4.71 -17.09 1.31
N THR A 269 -4.23 -15.84 1.42
CA THR A 269 -4.73 -14.89 2.42
C THR A 269 -6.21 -14.62 2.19
N ALA A 270 -6.61 -14.28 0.96
CA ALA A 270 -8.01 -14.06 0.59
C ALA A 270 -8.88 -15.27 0.95
N LYS A 271 -8.46 -16.47 0.55
CA LYS A 271 -9.17 -17.73 0.79
C LYS A 271 -9.44 -17.95 2.28
N ARG A 272 -8.47 -17.70 3.17
CA ARG A 272 -8.64 -17.85 4.62
C ARG A 272 -9.77 -16.98 5.17
N PHE A 273 -9.89 -15.74 4.67
CA PHE A 273 -10.99 -14.87 5.08
C PHE A 273 -12.33 -15.33 4.52
N TYR A 274 -12.40 -15.77 3.26
CA TYR A 274 -13.63 -16.34 2.69
C TYR A 274 -14.09 -17.60 3.45
N GLU A 275 -13.17 -18.51 3.80
CA GLU A 275 -13.48 -19.69 4.59
C GLU A 275 -14.02 -19.35 6.00
N ARG A 276 -13.60 -18.21 6.56
CA ARG A 276 -13.96 -17.77 7.91
C ARG A 276 -15.27 -16.99 8.00
N PHE A 277 -15.57 -16.19 6.98
CA PHE A 277 -16.63 -15.18 7.02
C PHE A 277 -17.64 -15.32 5.86
N GLY A 278 -17.43 -16.25 4.92
CA GLY A 278 -18.35 -16.57 3.84
C GLY A 278 -18.48 -15.46 2.78
N ASP A 279 -19.67 -15.37 2.18
CA ASP A 279 -19.96 -14.52 1.02
C ASP A 279 -20.15 -13.01 1.35
N ARG A 280 -20.22 -12.65 2.63
CA ARG A 280 -20.31 -11.25 3.10
C ARG A 280 -18.93 -10.59 3.25
N VAL A 281 -17.89 -11.19 2.65
CA VAL A 281 -16.54 -10.62 2.52
C VAL A 281 -16.25 -10.28 1.08
N SER A 282 -15.51 -9.19 0.89
CA SER A 282 -14.96 -8.83 -0.42
C SER A 282 -13.47 -8.54 -0.34
N VAL A 283 -12.77 -8.84 -1.43
CA VAL A 283 -11.34 -8.57 -1.58
C VAL A 283 -11.15 -7.56 -2.71
N MET A 284 -10.55 -6.42 -2.38
CA MET A 284 -10.10 -5.41 -3.32
C MET A 284 -8.64 -5.62 -3.67
N ASN A 285 -8.30 -5.63 -4.95
CA ASN A 285 -6.92 -5.66 -5.41
C ASN A 285 -6.74 -4.76 -6.65
N SER A 286 -5.50 -4.54 -7.08
CA SER A 286 -5.18 -3.71 -8.25
C SER A 286 -5.66 -4.29 -9.58
N THR A 287 -5.93 -5.59 -9.64
CA THR A 287 -6.41 -6.26 -10.85
C THR A 287 -7.88 -5.99 -11.14
N LEU A 288 -8.65 -5.52 -10.15
CA LEU A 288 -10.02 -5.07 -10.33
C LEU A 288 -10.04 -3.78 -11.14
N SER A 289 -10.92 -3.74 -12.14
CA SER A 289 -11.23 -2.52 -12.86
C SER A 289 -11.90 -1.49 -11.93
N GLU A 290 -11.84 -0.22 -12.32
CA GLU A 290 -12.52 0.85 -11.56
C GLU A 290 -14.03 0.62 -11.42
N GLY A 291 -14.66 -0.03 -12.41
CA GLY A 291 -16.06 -0.46 -12.33
C GLY A 291 -16.29 -1.55 -11.29
N GLU A 292 -15.43 -2.58 -11.25
CA GLU A 292 -15.53 -3.65 -10.25
C GLU A 292 -15.29 -3.15 -8.83
N LYS A 293 -14.36 -2.19 -8.64
CA LYS A 293 -14.16 -1.50 -7.35
C LYS A 293 -15.40 -0.71 -6.93
N PHE A 294 -15.99 0.03 -7.87
CA PHE A 294 -17.24 0.76 -7.62
C PHE A 294 -18.37 -0.18 -7.21
N ASP A 295 -18.51 -1.33 -7.86
CA ASP A 295 -19.51 -2.33 -7.49
C ASP A 295 -19.29 -2.85 -6.05
N GLN A 296 -18.04 -3.06 -5.60
CA GLN A 296 -17.78 -3.44 -4.21
C GLN A 296 -18.14 -2.34 -3.21
N PHE A 297 -17.91 -1.08 -3.57
CA PHE A 297 -18.31 0.06 -2.75
C PHE A 297 -19.83 0.18 -2.63
N GLU A 298 -20.58 -0.03 -3.72
CA GLU A 298 -22.05 -0.04 -3.65
C GLU A 298 -22.58 -1.20 -2.79
N ARG A 299 -21.99 -2.40 -2.89
CA ARG A 299 -22.34 -3.52 -2.00
C ARG A 299 -22.08 -3.20 -0.53
N ALA A 300 -20.94 -2.60 -0.22
CA ALA A 300 -20.60 -2.17 1.14
C ALA A 300 -21.59 -1.13 1.68
N LYS A 301 -21.95 -0.15 0.84
CA LYS A 301 -22.93 0.90 1.15
C LYS A 301 -24.33 0.34 1.38
N ASN A 302 -24.72 -0.69 0.63
CA ASN A 302 -26.01 -1.37 0.76
C ASN A 302 -26.06 -2.35 1.95
N GLY A 303 -24.96 -2.54 2.69
CA GLY A 303 -24.90 -3.47 3.83
C GLY A 303 -24.79 -4.94 3.43
N GLU A 304 -24.40 -5.23 2.19
CA GLU A 304 -24.19 -6.58 1.67
C GLU A 304 -22.83 -7.18 2.06
N LEU A 305 -21.92 -6.35 2.58
CA LEU A 305 -20.58 -6.74 3.02
C LEU A 305 -20.37 -6.39 4.50
N ASP A 306 -19.80 -7.31 5.26
CA ASP A 306 -19.38 -7.10 6.64
C ASP A 306 -17.87 -6.82 6.75
N VAL A 307 -17.09 -7.38 5.83
CA VAL A 307 -15.64 -7.26 5.83
C VAL A 307 -15.14 -6.92 4.43
N ILE A 308 -14.24 -5.95 4.34
CA ILE A 308 -13.46 -5.71 3.13
C ILE A 308 -11.98 -5.85 3.42
N ILE A 309 -11.27 -6.49 2.50
CA ILE A 309 -9.84 -6.74 2.59
C ILE A 309 -9.20 -6.15 1.35
N GLY A 310 -8.11 -5.39 1.51
CA GLY A 310 -7.43 -4.87 0.33
C GLY A 310 -6.21 -4.02 0.64
N PRO A 311 -5.60 -3.42 -0.39
CA PRO A 311 -4.54 -2.44 -0.22
C PRO A 311 -5.10 -1.15 0.39
N ARG A 312 -4.24 -0.13 0.54
CA ARG A 312 -4.59 1.19 1.11
C ARG A 312 -5.91 1.80 0.62
N SER A 313 -6.29 1.58 -0.64
CA SER A 313 -7.53 2.15 -1.21
C SER A 313 -8.81 1.53 -0.63
N ALA A 314 -8.74 0.34 -0.04
CA ALA A 314 -9.87 -0.28 0.67
C ALA A 314 -10.27 0.50 1.93
N LEU A 315 -9.40 1.40 2.41
CA LEU A 315 -9.70 2.28 3.55
C LEU A 315 -10.92 3.17 3.32
N PHE A 316 -11.21 3.51 2.06
CA PHE A 316 -12.31 4.42 1.70
C PHE A 316 -13.64 3.70 1.46
N THR A 317 -13.72 2.42 1.82
CA THR A 317 -14.94 1.63 1.66
C THR A 317 -16.10 2.24 2.45
N PRO A 318 -17.25 2.51 1.82
CA PRO A 318 -18.36 3.25 2.41
C PRO A 318 -19.20 2.41 3.39
N PHE A 319 -18.61 1.98 4.52
CA PHE A 319 -19.32 1.23 5.55
C PHE A 319 -20.17 2.13 6.45
N MET A 320 -21.44 1.77 6.60
CA MET A 320 -22.38 2.47 7.48
C MET A 320 -21.95 2.35 8.95
N ASN A 321 -21.63 1.13 9.38
CA ASN A 321 -21.41 0.74 10.77
C ASN A 321 -19.99 0.22 11.02
N LEU A 322 -18.97 0.91 10.50
CA LEU A 322 -17.57 0.56 10.73
C LEU A 322 -17.26 0.47 12.24
N GLY A 323 -16.81 -0.69 12.70
CA GLY A 323 -16.47 -0.96 14.10
C GLY A 323 -14.98 -1.22 14.33
N ILE A 324 -14.27 -1.74 13.33
CA ILE A 324 -12.84 -2.03 13.45
C ILE A 324 -12.11 -1.81 12.12
N ILE A 325 -10.89 -1.26 12.20
CA ILE A 325 -9.93 -1.19 11.11
C ILE A 325 -8.68 -1.94 11.55
N ILE A 326 -8.15 -2.78 10.68
CA ILE A 326 -6.91 -3.53 10.91
C ILE A 326 -5.93 -3.18 9.79
N ILE A 327 -4.70 -2.86 10.13
CA ILE A 327 -3.59 -2.68 9.19
C ILE A 327 -2.54 -3.74 9.51
N ASP A 328 -2.36 -4.71 8.63
CA ASP A 328 -1.30 -5.71 8.75
C ASP A 328 -0.02 -5.22 8.09
N GLU A 329 1.14 -5.66 8.60
CA GLU A 329 2.45 -5.16 8.17
C GLU A 329 2.50 -3.62 8.12
N GLU A 330 2.05 -2.95 9.18
CA GLU A 330 1.83 -1.49 9.22
C GLU A 330 3.04 -0.65 8.77
N HIS A 331 4.26 -1.14 9.01
CA HIS A 331 5.53 -0.49 8.62
C HIS A 331 5.73 -0.36 7.10
N GLU A 332 4.90 -1.03 6.30
CA GLU A 332 5.13 -1.15 4.87
C GLU A 332 4.90 0.19 4.12
N THR A 333 5.89 0.60 3.31
CA THR A 333 5.93 1.93 2.68
C THR A 333 4.86 2.17 1.61
N SER A 334 4.26 1.13 1.03
CA SER A 334 3.13 1.23 0.10
C SER A 334 1.89 1.84 0.74
N TYR A 335 1.81 1.88 2.07
CA TYR A 335 0.75 2.60 2.77
C TYR A 335 0.82 4.13 2.60
N LYS A 336 1.93 4.70 2.11
CA LYS A 336 2.02 6.11 1.69
C LYS A 336 1.64 6.28 0.22
N SER A 337 0.62 7.11 -0.04
CA SER A 337 0.21 7.49 -1.40
C SER A 337 1.23 8.40 -2.07
N GLU A 338 1.56 8.08 -3.32
CA GLU A 338 2.40 8.94 -4.19
C GLU A 338 1.58 9.96 -4.99
N VAL A 339 0.25 9.81 -4.98
CA VAL A 339 -0.70 10.70 -5.66
C VAL A 339 -1.30 11.65 -4.64
N MET A 340 -1.50 12.93 -5.01
CA MET A 340 -2.11 13.95 -4.15
C MET A 340 -3.58 13.64 -3.84
N PRO A 341 -4.05 13.79 -2.58
CA PRO A 341 -3.26 14.05 -1.38
C PRO A 341 -2.34 12.86 -1.05
N ARG A 342 -1.05 13.13 -0.77
CA ARG A 342 -0.03 12.11 -0.46
C ARG A 342 -0.20 11.55 0.96
N TYR A 343 -1.37 10.97 1.22
CA TYR A 343 -1.77 10.50 2.54
C TYR A 343 -1.01 9.24 2.97
N HIS A 344 -0.87 9.06 4.29
CA HIS A 344 -0.41 7.81 4.88
C HIS A 344 -1.62 7.02 5.41
N ALA A 345 -1.76 5.74 5.03
CA ALA A 345 -2.92 4.94 5.39
C ALA A 345 -3.10 4.76 6.91
N ARG A 346 -2.00 4.62 7.69
CA ARG A 346 -2.07 4.56 9.17
C ARG A 346 -2.81 5.77 9.76
N GLU A 347 -2.34 6.97 9.47
CA GLU A 347 -2.89 8.20 10.02
C GLU A 347 -4.31 8.47 9.49
N THR A 348 -4.54 8.16 8.21
CA THR A 348 -5.88 8.27 7.61
C THR A 348 -6.85 7.28 8.24
N ALA A 349 -6.39 6.08 8.61
CA ALA A 349 -7.19 5.08 9.30
C ALA A 349 -7.48 5.46 10.75
N GLU A 350 -6.52 6.09 11.42
CA GLU A 350 -6.72 6.67 12.76
C GLU A 350 -7.80 7.74 12.75
N GLU A 351 -7.75 8.66 11.78
CA GLU A 351 -8.78 9.68 11.64
C GLU A 351 -10.14 9.08 11.24
N LEU A 352 -10.16 8.13 10.30
CA LEU A 352 -11.39 7.43 9.93
C LEU A 352 -11.98 6.65 11.12
N ALA A 353 -11.14 6.03 11.93
CA ALA A 353 -11.56 5.33 13.15
C ALA A 353 -12.16 6.31 14.16
N ARG A 354 -11.56 7.49 14.34
CA ARG A 354 -12.10 8.57 15.17
C ARG A 354 -13.47 9.05 14.67
N ILE A 355 -13.60 9.36 13.37
CA ILE A 355 -14.85 9.80 12.74
C ILE A 355 -15.94 8.72 12.86
N SER A 356 -15.56 7.44 12.78
CA SER A 356 -16.50 6.31 12.78
C SER A 356 -16.75 5.71 14.16
N ASN A 357 -16.08 6.20 15.21
CA ASN A 357 -16.05 5.57 16.53
C ASN A 357 -15.68 4.06 16.46
N ALA A 358 -14.65 3.76 15.68
CA ALA A 358 -14.12 2.41 15.44
C ALA A 358 -12.80 2.20 16.17
N THR A 359 -12.44 0.93 16.41
CA THR A 359 -11.14 0.54 16.96
C THR A 359 -10.12 0.38 15.83
N LEU A 360 -8.87 0.82 16.04
CA LEU A 360 -7.78 0.60 15.08
C LEU A 360 -6.77 -0.41 15.63
N ILE A 361 -6.39 -1.39 14.82
CA ILE A 361 -5.35 -2.37 15.12
C ILE A 361 -4.22 -2.21 14.11
N LEU A 362 -3.00 -2.01 14.60
CA LEU A 362 -1.77 -1.95 13.82
C LEU A 362 -0.95 -3.21 14.09
N GLY A 363 -0.70 -3.98 13.06
CA GLY A 363 -0.04 -5.26 13.13
C GLY A 363 1.34 -5.21 12.51
N SER A 364 2.39 -5.62 13.24
CA SER A 364 3.72 -5.72 12.64
C SER A 364 4.63 -6.66 13.44
N ALA A 365 5.64 -7.25 12.80
CA ALA A 365 6.77 -7.83 13.53
C ALA A 365 7.79 -6.75 13.94
N THR A 366 7.90 -5.72 13.12
CA THR A 366 8.79 -4.58 13.28
C THR A 366 7.94 -3.32 13.09
N PRO A 367 7.20 -2.85 14.12
CA PRO A 367 6.37 -1.66 13.97
C PRO A 367 7.21 -0.46 13.50
N SER A 368 6.58 0.47 12.76
CA SER A 368 7.24 1.71 12.37
C SER A 368 7.72 2.49 13.59
N LEU A 369 8.77 3.30 13.44
CA LEU A 369 9.21 4.19 14.52
C LEU A 369 8.08 5.12 14.97
N GLU A 370 7.22 5.58 14.05
CA GLU A 370 6.06 6.41 14.35
C GLU A 370 5.07 5.70 15.31
N ALA A 371 4.75 4.44 15.03
CA ALA A 371 3.83 3.66 15.86
C ALA A 371 4.41 3.43 17.26
N THR A 372 5.68 3.02 17.35
CA THR A 372 6.35 2.76 18.63
C THR A 372 6.55 4.04 19.43
N TYR A 373 6.87 5.17 18.79
CA TYR A 373 6.95 6.45 19.47
C TYR A 373 5.61 6.86 20.09
N ARG A 374 4.48 6.62 19.41
CA ARG A 374 3.14 6.83 19.96
C ARG A 374 2.78 5.85 21.08
N VAL A 375 3.28 4.61 21.04
CA VAL A 375 3.19 3.66 22.16
C VAL A 375 3.96 4.19 23.38
N LYS A 376 5.21 4.63 23.20
CA LYS A 376 6.07 5.15 24.27
C LYS A 376 5.50 6.44 24.88
N LYS A 377 4.77 7.24 24.11
CA LYS A 377 3.98 8.40 24.61
C LYS A 377 2.65 8.04 25.28
N GLY A 378 2.25 6.76 25.31
CA GLY A 378 0.98 6.31 25.89
C GLY A 378 -0.26 6.62 25.05
N ILE A 379 -0.08 7.09 23.81
CA ILE A 379 -1.17 7.36 22.85
C ILE A 379 -1.73 6.03 22.33
N TYR A 380 -0.83 5.08 22.04
CA TYR A 380 -1.18 3.73 21.60
C TYR A 380 -0.98 2.72 22.73
N LYS A 381 -1.76 1.64 22.72
CA LYS A 381 -1.58 0.50 23.62
C LYS A 381 -0.94 -0.65 22.86
N GLU A 382 0.20 -1.14 23.34
CA GLU A 382 0.91 -2.26 22.74
C GLU A 382 0.53 -3.60 23.38
N PHE A 383 0.52 -4.64 22.54
CA PHE A 383 0.56 -6.04 22.92
C PHE A 383 1.71 -6.75 22.20
N VAL A 384 2.39 -7.65 22.90
CA VAL A 384 3.56 -8.37 22.39
C VAL A 384 3.25 -9.87 22.22
N LEU A 385 3.61 -10.41 21.05
CA LEU A 385 3.59 -11.83 20.72
C LEU A 385 5.00 -12.28 20.30
N ASP A 386 5.78 -12.70 21.29
CA ASP A 386 7.19 -13.09 21.24
C ASP A 386 7.43 -14.58 20.87
N GLU A 387 6.38 -15.38 20.76
CA GLU A 387 6.46 -16.83 20.51
C GLU A 387 5.83 -17.24 19.16
N ARG A 388 6.41 -18.26 18.50
CA ARG A 388 5.85 -18.87 17.28
C ARG A 388 4.81 -19.93 17.66
N LEU A 389 3.66 -19.92 16.98
CA LEU A 389 2.56 -20.85 17.29
C LEU A 389 2.83 -22.30 16.90
N ASN A 390 3.50 -22.52 15.77
CA ASN A 390 3.65 -23.86 15.19
C ASN A 390 4.88 -24.62 15.74
N GLY A 391 5.50 -24.12 16.82
CA GLY A 391 6.85 -24.55 17.21
C GLY A 391 7.93 -24.02 16.25
N GLY A 392 9.19 -24.23 16.62
CA GLY A 392 10.37 -23.77 15.88
C GLY A 392 11.09 -22.62 16.58
N GLU A 393 12.38 -22.81 16.83
CA GLU A 393 13.25 -21.76 17.37
C GLU A 393 13.47 -20.65 16.32
N LEU A 394 13.88 -19.47 16.79
CA LEU A 394 14.39 -18.45 15.87
C LEU A 394 15.59 -19.03 15.11
N PRO A 395 15.67 -18.82 13.78
CA PRO A 395 16.71 -19.44 13.00
C PRO A 395 18.08 -18.90 13.43
N LYS A 396 19.10 -19.76 13.38
CA LYS A 396 20.47 -19.37 13.71
C LYS A 396 20.97 -18.39 12.63
N VAL A 397 21.27 -17.16 13.03
CA VAL A 397 21.76 -16.13 12.12
C VAL A 397 23.28 -16.03 12.19
N ASN A 398 23.95 -16.12 11.04
CA ASN A 398 25.39 -15.90 10.89
C ASN A 398 25.62 -14.60 10.12
N VAL A 399 26.25 -13.61 10.74
CA VAL A 399 26.70 -12.39 10.05
C VAL A 399 28.12 -12.63 9.52
N VAL A 400 28.30 -12.53 8.21
CA VAL A 400 29.56 -12.79 7.53
C VAL A 400 30.13 -11.50 6.96
N ASP A 401 31.35 -11.19 7.36
CA ASP A 401 32.13 -10.07 6.86
C ASP A 401 32.74 -10.38 5.48
N LEU A 402 32.27 -9.66 4.46
CA LEU A 402 32.78 -9.78 3.10
C LEU A 402 34.20 -9.24 2.93
N ARG A 403 34.66 -8.36 3.82
CA ARG A 403 36.03 -7.85 3.84
C ARG A 403 37.02 -8.97 4.17
N GLU A 404 36.69 -9.79 5.16
CA GLU A 404 37.50 -10.94 5.56
C GLU A 404 37.50 -12.06 4.52
N GLU A 405 36.36 -12.28 3.84
CA GLU A 405 36.28 -13.18 2.68
C GLU A 405 37.25 -12.73 1.57
N LEU A 406 37.25 -11.44 1.23
CA LEU A 406 38.15 -10.90 0.21
C LEU A 406 39.63 -10.99 0.62
N LYS A 407 39.96 -10.67 1.87
CA LYS A 407 41.32 -10.79 2.43
C LYS A 407 41.82 -12.24 2.35
N SER A 408 40.93 -13.19 2.60
CA SER A 408 41.20 -14.62 2.50
C SER A 408 41.22 -15.16 1.06
N GLY A 409 41.05 -14.30 0.05
CA GLY A 409 41.09 -14.65 -1.37
C GLY A 409 39.76 -15.04 -2.01
N ASN A 410 38.65 -15.06 -1.26
CA ASN A 410 37.32 -15.32 -1.82
C ASN A 410 36.80 -14.07 -2.55
N ARG A 411 36.68 -14.17 -3.87
CA ARG A 411 36.16 -13.11 -4.76
C ARG A 411 34.73 -13.38 -5.25
N SER A 412 34.11 -14.45 -4.77
CA SER A 412 32.74 -14.81 -5.10
C SER A 412 31.75 -13.83 -4.48
N ILE A 413 30.56 -13.74 -5.06
CA ILE A 413 29.40 -13.04 -4.45
C ILE A 413 28.86 -13.81 -3.24
N PHE A 414 29.19 -15.09 -3.11
CA PHE A 414 28.78 -15.95 -2.00
C PHE A 414 29.94 -16.14 -1.02
N SER A 415 29.67 -15.90 0.26
CA SER A 415 30.61 -16.27 1.32
C SER A 415 30.84 -17.78 1.34
N ARG A 416 31.98 -18.23 1.88
CA ARG A 416 32.24 -19.68 2.03
C ARG A 416 31.18 -20.34 2.91
N LYS A 417 30.74 -19.65 3.96
CA LYS A 417 29.67 -20.16 4.84
C LYS A 417 28.33 -20.33 4.11
N LEU A 418 27.95 -19.39 3.25
CA LEU A 418 26.73 -19.54 2.45
C LEU A 418 26.85 -20.70 1.45
N GLN A 419 28.00 -20.86 0.79
CA GLN A 419 28.23 -21.97 -0.15
C GLN A 419 28.17 -23.34 0.53
N GLU A 420 28.77 -23.46 1.73
CA GLU A 420 28.69 -24.65 2.58
C GLU A 420 27.23 -25.02 2.86
N LEU A 421 26.43 -24.06 3.33
CA LEU A 421 25.02 -24.28 3.68
C LEU A 421 24.14 -24.56 2.46
N ILE A 422 24.37 -23.89 1.32
CA ILE A 422 23.66 -24.20 0.06
C ILE A 422 23.90 -25.65 -0.33
N THR A 423 25.17 -26.10 -0.29
CA THR A 423 25.54 -27.46 -0.67
C THR A 423 24.89 -28.50 0.25
N ASP A 424 24.89 -28.24 1.56
CA ASP A 424 24.23 -29.12 2.53
C ASP A 424 22.71 -29.21 2.31
N ARG A 425 22.01 -28.08 2.09
CA ARG A 425 20.55 -28.07 1.87
C ARG A 425 20.14 -28.73 0.56
N LEU A 426 20.90 -28.53 -0.52
CA LEU A 426 20.70 -29.25 -1.78
C LEU A 426 20.86 -30.77 -1.58
N GLY A 427 21.85 -31.21 -0.79
CA GLY A 427 22.04 -32.62 -0.46
C GLY A 427 20.88 -33.22 0.34
N LYS A 428 20.27 -32.42 1.23
CA LYS A 428 19.08 -32.81 2.03
C LYS A 428 17.75 -32.65 1.31
N LYS A 429 17.76 -32.15 0.06
CA LYS A 429 16.55 -31.79 -0.72
C LYS A 429 15.66 -30.78 0.00
N GLU A 430 16.28 -29.82 0.68
CA GLU A 430 15.61 -28.70 1.33
C GLU A 430 15.69 -27.45 0.45
N GLN A 431 14.76 -26.53 0.64
CA GLN A 431 14.66 -25.34 -0.21
C GLN A 431 15.44 -24.15 0.38
N ILE A 432 15.94 -23.31 -0.52
CA ILE A 432 16.80 -22.18 -0.21
C ILE A 432 16.19 -20.90 -0.79
N MET A 433 16.24 -19.82 -0.02
CA MET A 433 15.86 -18.50 -0.48
C MET A 433 17.06 -17.55 -0.46
N LEU A 434 17.29 -16.83 -1.56
CA LEU A 434 18.38 -15.88 -1.70
C LEU A 434 17.83 -14.48 -1.99
N PHE A 435 18.07 -13.55 -1.08
CA PHE A 435 17.57 -12.19 -1.14
C PHE A 435 18.69 -11.20 -1.43
N ILE A 436 18.40 -10.25 -2.33
CA ILE A 436 19.23 -9.08 -2.58
C ILE A 436 18.37 -7.82 -2.60
N ASN A 437 18.78 -6.81 -1.84
CA ASN A 437 18.09 -5.53 -1.79
C ASN A 437 18.60 -4.58 -2.90
N ARG A 438 18.03 -4.67 -4.12
CA ARG A 438 18.53 -3.96 -5.32
C ARG A 438 17.66 -2.79 -5.81
N ARG A 439 16.43 -2.60 -5.32
CA ARG A 439 15.51 -1.58 -5.88
C ARG A 439 15.97 -0.15 -5.56
N GLY A 440 16.42 0.60 -6.58
CA GLY A 440 16.84 2.01 -6.46
C GLY A 440 18.34 2.23 -6.23
N TYR A 441 19.15 1.16 -6.23
CA TYR A 441 20.55 1.19 -5.74
C TYR A 441 21.60 1.01 -6.83
N ALA A 442 21.34 1.51 -8.04
CA ALA A 442 22.34 1.49 -9.12
C ALA A 442 23.42 2.56 -8.88
N GLY A 443 24.68 2.15 -8.87
CA GLY A 443 25.82 3.06 -9.03
C GLY A 443 26.55 3.54 -7.78
N PHE A 444 26.19 3.13 -6.55
CA PHE A 444 27.01 3.51 -5.39
C PHE A 444 28.38 2.82 -5.43
N ILE A 445 29.43 3.52 -4.99
CA ILE A 445 30.80 3.02 -4.97
C ILE A 445 31.24 2.73 -3.54
N SER A 446 31.77 1.53 -3.30
CA SER A 446 32.43 1.18 -2.05
C SER A 446 33.77 0.47 -2.28
N CYS A 447 34.63 0.52 -1.25
CA CYS A 447 35.85 -0.25 -1.18
C CYS A 447 35.56 -1.66 -0.69
N ARG A 448 35.86 -2.67 -1.51
CA ARG A 448 35.65 -4.09 -1.13
C ARG A 448 36.63 -4.59 -0.07
N ALA A 449 37.74 -3.89 0.16
CA ALA A 449 38.76 -4.31 1.12
C ALA A 449 38.46 -3.87 2.56
N CYS A 450 37.89 -2.68 2.75
CA CYS A 450 37.58 -2.16 4.09
C CYS A 450 36.10 -1.80 4.30
N GLY A 451 35.26 -1.93 3.27
CA GLY A 451 33.83 -1.59 3.33
C GLY A 451 33.53 -0.09 3.23
N GLU A 452 34.55 0.76 3.09
CA GLU A 452 34.34 2.22 3.05
C GLU A 452 33.52 2.63 1.83
N VAL A 453 32.41 3.31 2.09
CA VAL A 453 31.55 3.89 1.07
C VAL A 453 32.10 5.26 0.69
N ILE A 454 32.17 5.56 -0.60
CA ILE A 454 32.65 6.87 -1.06
C ILE A 454 31.52 7.89 -0.86
N LYS A 455 31.63 8.67 0.23
CA LYS A 455 30.65 9.67 0.64
C LYS A 455 30.93 11.05 0.03
N CYS A 456 29.89 11.89 0.01
CA CYS A 456 30.04 13.30 -0.28
C CYS A 456 30.78 14.01 0.88
N PRO A 457 31.72 14.95 0.61
CA PRO A 457 32.38 15.71 1.67
C PRO A 457 31.46 16.74 2.34
N HIS A 458 30.34 17.06 1.72
CA HIS A 458 29.37 18.06 2.20
C HIS A 458 28.09 17.45 2.76
N CYS A 459 27.85 16.16 2.54
CA CYS A 459 26.63 15.46 2.92
C CYS A 459 26.99 14.05 3.38
N ASP A 460 26.40 13.56 4.47
CA ASP A 460 26.66 12.19 4.95
C ASP A 460 25.93 11.11 4.11
N VAL A 461 26.10 11.18 2.78
CA VAL A 461 25.40 10.37 1.77
C VAL A 461 26.40 9.81 0.76
N SER A 462 26.11 8.64 0.18
CA SER A 462 26.99 8.03 -0.83
C SER A 462 26.97 8.79 -2.16
N LEU A 463 28.12 8.86 -2.84
CA LEU A 463 28.20 9.35 -4.21
C LEU A 463 27.77 8.27 -5.20
N HIS A 464 27.03 8.68 -6.23
CA HIS A 464 26.56 7.79 -7.29
C HIS A 464 27.42 7.93 -8.54
N GLN A 465 27.85 6.79 -9.10
CA GLN A 465 28.57 6.72 -10.35
C GLN A 465 27.61 6.81 -11.53
N HIS A 466 27.80 7.82 -12.37
CA HIS A 466 27.08 7.99 -13.64
C HIS A 466 27.84 7.34 -14.80
N ASN A 467 27.15 7.13 -15.93
CA ASN A 467 27.72 6.47 -17.12
C ASN A 467 28.93 7.19 -17.71
N ASN A 468 29.09 8.49 -17.44
CA ASN A 468 30.24 9.30 -17.82
C ASN A 468 31.46 9.11 -16.90
N GLY A 469 31.37 8.24 -15.89
CA GLY A 469 32.45 7.96 -14.94
C GLY A 469 32.59 8.99 -13.81
N LEU A 470 31.71 9.98 -13.73
CA LEU A 470 31.68 10.94 -12.62
C LEU A 470 30.89 10.38 -11.43
N LEU A 471 31.36 10.74 -10.24
CA LEU A 471 30.68 10.55 -8.97
C LEU A 471 29.89 11.81 -8.65
N ILE A 472 28.59 11.67 -8.42
CA ILE A 472 27.68 12.79 -8.21
C ILE A 472 26.92 12.60 -6.89
N CYS A 473 26.92 13.64 -6.06
CA CYS A 473 26.03 13.77 -4.93
C CYS A 473 24.70 14.33 -5.41
N HIS A 474 23.65 13.53 -5.30
CA HIS A 474 22.31 13.95 -5.68
C HIS A 474 21.65 14.91 -4.68
N TYR A 475 22.29 15.17 -3.53
CA TYR A 475 21.75 16.03 -2.46
C TYR A 475 22.28 17.46 -2.50
N CYS A 476 23.57 17.65 -2.81
CA CYS A 476 24.17 18.98 -2.88
C CYS A 476 24.74 19.31 -4.26
N GLY A 477 24.65 18.39 -5.23
CA GLY A 477 25.22 18.58 -6.55
C GLY A 477 26.75 18.44 -6.62
N TYR A 478 27.42 18.09 -5.52
CA TYR A 478 28.87 17.85 -5.52
C TYR A 478 29.25 16.79 -6.56
N THR A 479 30.20 17.12 -7.43
CA THR A 479 30.71 16.20 -8.45
C THR A 479 32.20 15.99 -8.28
N THR A 480 32.66 14.76 -8.50
CA THR A 480 34.07 14.39 -8.47
C THR A 480 34.35 13.24 -9.43
N GLU A 481 35.61 13.01 -9.78
CA GLU A 481 35.98 11.87 -10.62
C GLU A 481 35.88 10.54 -9.86
N SER A 482 35.80 9.43 -10.60
CA SER A 482 35.83 8.08 -10.01
C SER A 482 37.08 7.86 -9.15
N VAL A 483 36.87 7.56 -7.87
CA VAL A 483 37.93 7.22 -6.92
C VAL A 483 38.49 5.82 -7.23
N LYS A 484 39.77 5.73 -7.60
CA LYS A 484 40.45 4.45 -7.88
C LYS A 484 41.16 3.84 -6.66
N ILE A 485 41.43 4.66 -5.65
CA ILE A 485 42.15 4.28 -4.43
C ILE A 485 41.31 4.68 -3.23
N CYS A 486 41.01 3.73 -2.35
CA CYS A 486 40.20 3.98 -1.17
C CYS A 486 40.88 5.00 -0.25
N PRO A 487 40.19 6.09 0.16
CA PRO A 487 40.78 7.11 1.02
C PRO A 487 41.08 6.61 2.45
N LYS A 488 40.37 5.57 2.90
CA LYS A 488 40.51 5.01 4.26
C LYS A 488 41.61 3.96 4.38
N CYS A 489 41.77 3.07 3.39
CA CYS A 489 42.69 1.93 3.49
C CYS A 489 43.72 1.84 2.36
N GLY A 490 43.71 2.77 1.38
CA GLY A 490 44.65 2.75 0.25
C GLY A 490 44.41 1.62 -0.77
N SER A 491 43.36 0.82 -0.62
CA SER A 491 43.07 -0.29 -1.53
C SER A 491 42.63 0.18 -2.92
N LYS A 492 43.06 -0.54 -3.96
CA LYS A 492 42.61 -0.35 -5.35
C LYS A 492 41.26 -1.02 -5.64
N TYR A 493 40.68 -1.75 -4.69
CA TYR A 493 39.41 -2.47 -4.86
C TYR A 493 38.20 -1.56 -4.61
N VAL A 494 38.15 -0.42 -5.30
CA VAL A 494 37.03 0.53 -5.26
C VAL A 494 36.18 0.29 -6.50
N SER A 495 34.92 -0.09 -6.33
CA SER A 495 34.04 -0.41 -7.46
C SER A 495 32.57 -0.32 -7.07
N GLY A 496 31.71 -0.07 -8.06
CA GLY A 496 30.27 -0.20 -7.85
C GLY A 496 29.84 -1.65 -7.62
N PHE A 497 28.86 -1.86 -6.74
CA PHE A 497 28.25 -3.17 -6.54
C PHE A 497 27.32 -3.49 -7.71
N LYS A 498 27.76 -4.37 -8.62
CA LYS A 498 27.04 -4.69 -9.88
C LYS A 498 26.17 -5.95 -9.82
N ALA A 499 26.20 -6.74 -8.74
CA ALA A 499 25.48 -8.01 -8.68
C ALA A 499 23.96 -7.78 -8.59
N GLY A 500 23.23 -8.32 -9.57
CA GLY A 500 21.76 -8.37 -9.56
C GLY A 500 21.26 -9.80 -9.51
N THR A 501 19.94 -9.98 -9.40
CA THR A 501 19.26 -11.29 -9.40
C THR A 501 19.67 -12.18 -10.58
N GLN A 502 19.84 -11.60 -11.77
CA GLN A 502 20.34 -12.33 -12.95
C GLN A 502 21.79 -12.83 -12.80
N GLN A 503 22.71 -12.00 -12.28
CA GLN A 503 24.10 -12.44 -12.07
C GLN A 503 24.20 -13.50 -10.98
N ILE A 504 23.34 -13.42 -9.95
CA ILE A 504 23.22 -14.44 -8.91
C ILE A 504 22.76 -15.76 -9.53
N GLU A 505 21.73 -15.73 -10.39
CA GLU A 505 21.22 -16.89 -11.12
C GLU A 505 22.30 -17.53 -12.00
N GLU A 506 23.01 -16.73 -12.81
CA GLU A 506 24.11 -17.20 -13.65
C GLU A 506 25.22 -17.88 -12.84
N LYS A 507 25.61 -17.29 -11.69
CA LYS A 507 26.63 -17.85 -10.81
C LYS A 507 26.18 -19.15 -10.14
N LEU A 508 24.92 -19.23 -9.71
CA LEU A 508 24.38 -20.47 -9.13
C LEU A 508 24.29 -21.59 -10.15
N ARG A 509 23.89 -21.30 -11.40
CA ARG A 509 23.91 -22.30 -12.49
C ARG A 509 25.32 -22.81 -12.79
N GLN A 510 26.34 -21.95 -12.67
CA GLN A 510 27.74 -22.34 -12.83
C GLN A 510 28.21 -23.25 -11.68
N MET A 511 27.83 -22.93 -10.43
CA MET A 511 28.28 -23.66 -9.24
C MET A 511 27.48 -24.93 -8.94
N TYR A 512 26.18 -24.92 -9.26
CA TYR A 512 25.23 -25.99 -8.98
C TYR A 512 24.36 -26.29 -10.22
N PRO A 513 24.93 -26.92 -11.27
CA PRO A 513 24.21 -27.13 -12.54
C PRO A 513 22.95 -27.99 -12.43
N ALA A 514 22.86 -28.84 -11.40
CA ALA A 514 21.73 -29.72 -11.15
C ALA A 514 20.59 -29.06 -10.34
N ALA A 515 20.83 -27.88 -9.75
CA ALA A 515 19.83 -27.20 -8.92
C ALA A 515 18.77 -26.50 -9.79
N ARG A 516 17.50 -26.65 -9.44
CA ARG A 516 16.37 -25.98 -10.09
C ARG A 516 16.19 -24.61 -9.45
N ILE A 517 16.41 -23.56 -10.24
CA ILE A 517 16.48 -22.18 -9.77
C ILE A 517 15.30 -21.38 -10.35
N LEU A 518 14.56 -20.70 -9.48
CA LEU A 518 13.57 -19.70 -9.85
C LEU A 518 14.08 -18.29 -9.49
N ARG A 519 13.72 -17.32 -10.33
CA ARG A 519 14.01 -15.90 -10.11
C ARG A 519 12.71 -15.12 -10.02
N MET A 520 12.62 -14.27 -9.02
CA MET A 520 11.46 -13.42 -8.74
C MET A 520 11.89 -11.96 -8.53
N ASP A 521 11.77 -11.19 -9.60
CA ASP A 521 11.99 -9.75 -9.66
C ASP A 521 11.00 -9.06 -10.61
N ALA A 522 11.07 -7.73 -10.68
CA ALA A 522 10.16 -6.91 -11.49
C ALA A 522 10.17 -7.25 -12.99
N ASP A 523 11.26 -7.83 -13.51
CA ASP A 523 11.34 -8.24 -14.92
C ASP A 523 10.62 -9.56 -15.17
N THR A 524 10.71 -10.49 -14.23
CA THR A 524 10.03 -11.80 -14.30
C THR A 524 8.53 -11.74 -14.00
N THR A 525 8.05 -10.71 -13.28
CA THR A 525 6.66 -10.61 -12.82
C THR A 525 5.81 -9.61 -13.61
N LYS A 526 6.09 -9.39 -14.91
CA LYS A 526 5.37 -8.40 -15.75
C LYS A 526 3.96 -8.87 -16.14
N ASN A 527 3.74 -10.19 -16.22
CA ASN A 527 2.47 -10.77 -16.62
C ASN A 527 1.55 -10.96 -15.39
N LYS A 528 0.24 -10.84 -15.60
CA LYS A 528 -0.77 -10.84 -14.52
C LYS A 528 -0.68 -12.06 -13.59
N ASP A 529 -0.37 -13.24 -14.14
CA ASP A 529 -0.39 -14.51 -13.39
C ASP A 529 1.01 -15.02 -13.00
N SER A 530 2.07 -14.42 -13.56
CA SER A 530 3.47 -14.85 -13.35
C SER A 530 3.91 -14.84 -11.89
N TYR A 531 3.34 -13.93 -11.08
CA TYR A 531 3.59 -13.86 -9.65
C TYR A 531 3.12 -15.13 -8.93
N GLU A 532 1.87 -15.55 -9.18
CA GLU A 532 1.28 -16.73 -8.53
C GLU A 532 1.89 -18.03 -9.05
N GLU A 533 2.24 -18.09 -10.33
CA GLU A 533 2.90 -19.25 -10.95
C GLU A 533 4.25 -19.57 -10.28
N ILE A 534 5.12 -18.56 -10.12
CA ILE A 534 6.46 -18.75 -9.52
C ILE A 534 6.34 -19.26 -8.07
N LEU A 535 5.42 -18.66 -7.29
CA LEU A 535 5.23 -19.02 -5.89
C LEU A 535 4.60 -20.41 -5.75
N SER A 536 3.67 -20.77 -6.63
CA SER A 536 3.06 -22.10 -6.66
C SER A 536 4.09 -23.17 -7.02
N ALA A 537 4.90 -22.93 -8.05
CA ALA A 537 5.99 -23.83 -8.43
C ALA A 537 6.99 -24.04 -7.28
N PHE A 538 7.37 -22.96 -6.59
CA PHE A 538 8.25 -23.07 -5.42
C PHE A 538 7.58 -23.82 -4.27
N ALA A 539 6.31 -23.52 -3.93
CA ALA A 539 5.56 -24.24 -2.90
C ALA A 539 5.41 -25.75 -3.20
N ASN A 540 5.27 -26.10 -4.48
CA ASN A 540 5.15 -27.49 -4.96
C ASN A 540 6.49 -28.24 -5.00
N ASN A 541 7.60 -27.65 -4.53
CA ASN A 541 8.95 -28.21 -4.60
C ASN A 541 9.45 -28.46 -6.05
N GLU A 542 8.95 -27.69 -7.01
CA GLU A 542 9.41 -27.72 -8.41
C GLU A 542 10.76 -27.01 -8.58
N ALA A 543 11.19 -26.24 -7.58
CA ALA A 543 12.49 -25.59 -7.51
C ALA A 543 13.15 -25.71 -6.13
N ASP A 544 14.48 -25.73 -6.14
CA ASP A 544 15.33 -25.88 -4.96
C ASP A 544 15.78 -24.52 -4.41
N ILE A 545 15.96 -23.53 -5.29
CA ILE A 545 16.43 -22.18 -4.94
C ILE A 545 15.49 -21.12 -5.52
N LEU A 546 15.00 -20.21 -4.67
CA LEU A 546 14.27 -19.01 -5.08
C LEU A 546 15.14 -17.76 -4.83
N ILE A 547 15.50 -17.07 -5.91
CA ILE A 547 16.25 -15.81 -5.88
C ILE A 547 15.28 -14.65 -6.03
N GLY A 548 15.41 -13.61 -5.24
CA GLY A 548 14.57 -12.43 -5.45
C GLY A 548 14.94 -11.20 -4.67
N THR A 549 14.11 -10.19 -4.87
CA THR A 549 14.17 -8.91 -4.15
C THR A 549 13.14 -8.90 -3.02
N GLN A 550 12.64 -7.74 -2.59
CA GLN A 550 11.72 -7.61 -1.46
C GLN A 550 10.42 -8.44 -1.61
N MET A 551 10.09 -8.89 -2.82
CA MET A 551 8.89 -9.69 -3.09
C MET A 551 8.95 -11.10 -2.49
N ILE A 552 10.13 -11.71 -2.33
CA ILE A 552 10.24 -13.08 -1.80
C ILE A 552 10.12 -13.13 -0.27
N VAL A 553 10.35 -12.00 0.42
CA VAL A 553 10.35 -11.93 1.89
C VAL A 553 9.00 -11.49 2.47
N LYS A 554 7.97 -11.27 1.65
CA LYS A 554 6.65 -10.76 2.06
C LYS A 554 5.54 -11.78 1.76
N GLY A 555 4.53 -11.89 2.63
CA GLY A 555 3.24 -12.52 2.29
C GLY A 555 3.16 -14.05 2.11
N HIS A 556 4.29 -14.78 2.07
CA HIS A 556 4.31 -16.23 1.77
C HIS A 556 4.97 -17.07 2.84
N ASP A 557 4.52 -18.32 2.99
CA ASP A 557 5.08 -19.28 3.93
C ASP A 557 5.44 -20.58 3.20
N PHE A 558 6.71 -21.00 3.30
CA PHE A 558 7.24 -22.16 2.61
C PHE A 558 7.83 -23.14 3.65
N PRO A 559 7.13 -24.24 3.98
CA PRO A 559 7.53 -25.13 5.06
C PRO A 559 8.91 -25.78 4.89
N ASN A 560 9.37 -25.95 3.64
CA ASN A 560 10.63 -26.61 3.32
C ASN A 560 11.82 -25.65 3.18
N VAL A 561 11.63 -24.35 3.45
CA VAL A 561 12.72 -23.37 3.43
C VAL A 561 13.49 -23.41 4.75
N THR A 562 14.73 -23.91 4.68
CA THR A 562 15.60 -24.06 5.85
C THR A 562 16.87 -23.22 5.77
N LEU A 563 17.12 -22.53 4.65
CA LEU A 563 18.23 -21.60 4.47
C LEU A 563 17.77 -20.30 3.83
N MET A 564 18.13 -19.18 4.48
CA MET A 564 17.99 -17.83 3.94
C MET A 564 19.37 -17.20 3.75
N GLY A 565 19.75 -16.91 2.51
CA GLY A 565 20.94 -16.12 2.19
C GLY A 565 20.58 -14.67 1.89
N ILE A 566 21.10 -13.72 2.68
CA ILE A 566 20.93 -12.29 2.45
C ILE A 566 22.24 -11.72 1.91
N LEU A 567 22.20 -11.23 0.68
CA LEU A 567 23.37 -10.76 -0.05
C LEU A 567 23.48 -9.24 0.03
N ALA A 568 24.67 -8.75 0.39
CA ALA A 568 25.01 -7.33 0.46
C ALA A 568 24.00 -6.52 1.29
N ALA A 569 23.82 -6.93 2.54
CA ALA A 569 22.83 -6.37 3.46
C ALA A 569 22.99 -4.86 3.72
N ASP A 570 24.20 -4.33 3.56
CA ASP A 570 24.58 -2.93 3.76
C ASP A 570 24.23 -2.00 2.58
N MET A 571 23.76 -2.54 1.45
CA MET A 571 23.40 -1.72 0.28
C MET A 571 22.38 -0.63 0.62
N SER A 572 21.40 -0.93 1.48
CA SER A 572 20.37 0.04 1.87
C SER A 572 20.84 1.05 2.91
N LEU A 573 21.90 0.77 3.69
CA LEU A 573 22.40 1.68 4.74
C LEU A 573 23.07 2.93 4.18
N SER A 574 23.57 2.84 2.96
CA SER A 574 24.35 3.93 2.32
C SER A 574 23.47 4.91 1.56
N VAL A 575 22.16 4.71 1.58
CA VAL A 575 21.18 5.59 0.94
C VAL A 575 21.13 6.88 1.74
N GLY A 576 21.14 8.03 1.09
CA GLY A 576 21.06 9.34 1.75
C GLY A 576 19.67 9.66 2.34
N ASP A 577 18.98 8.65 2.86
CA ASP A 577 17.69 8.77 3.50
C ASP A 577 17.87 8.42 4.99
N PHE A 578 17.35 9.26 5.88
CA PHE A 578 17.45 9.04 7.32
C PHE A 578 16.71 7.77 7.78
N ARG A 579 15.81 7.21 6.96
CA ARG A 579 15.09 5.96 7.22
C ARG A 579 15.83 4.70 6.76
N SER A 580 17.07 4.83 6.29
CA SER A 580 17.84 3.72 5.70
C SER A 580 18.13 2.60 6.69
N SER A 581 18.46 2.94 7.94
CA SER A 581 18.70 1.98 9.02
C SER A 581 17.44 1.22 9.40
N GLU A 582 16.32 1.93 9.60
CA GLU A 582 14.98 1.38 9.84
C GLU A 582 14.58 0.36 8.77
N ARG A 583 14.63 0.76 7.50
CA ARG A 583 14.31 -0.13 6.37
C ARG A 583 15.23 -1.34 6.29
N THR A 584 16.51 -1.16 6.58
CA THR A 584 17.47 -2.27 6.57
C THR A 584 17.12 -3.26 7.67
N PHE A 585 16.89 -2.77 8.90
CA PHE A 585 16.50 -3.62 10.02
C PHE A 585 15.21 -4.40 9.72
N GLU A 586 14.18 -3.74 9.21
CA GLU A 586 12.89 -4.35 8.84
C GLU A 586 13.08 -5.47 7.81
N LEU A 587 13.76 -5.18 6.70
CA LEU A 587 13.97 -6.13 5.61
C LEU A 587 14.78 -7.35 6.06
N LEU A 588 15.84 -7.14 6.84
CA LEU A 588 16.69 -8.22 7.35
C LEU A 588 15.94 -9.10 8.35
N THR A 589 15.18 -8.49 9.26
CA THR A 589 14.36 -9.21 10.25
C THR A 589 13.26 -10.03 9.55
N GLN A 590 12.58 -9.43 8.57
CA GLN A 590 11.54 -10.10 7.81
C GLN A 590 12.10 -11.27 6.98
N ALA A 591 13.25 -11.06 6.34
CA ALA A 591 13.97 -12.07 5.57
C ALA A 591 14.44 -13.24 6.46
N ALA A 592 15.09 -12.93 7.58
CA ALA A 592 15.53 -13.92 8.56
C ALA A 592 14.35 -14.76 9.06
N GLY A 593 13.21 -14.11 9.30
CA GLY A 593 11.97 -14.77 9.71
C GLY A 593 11.32 -15.73 8.70
N ARG A 594 11.86 -15.89 7.48
CA ARG A 594 11.34 -16.85 6.47
C ARG A 594 11.93 -18.25 6.59
N ALA A 595 13.10 -18.40 7.19
CA ALA A 595 13.71 -19.72 7.38
C ALA A 595 13.18 -20.43 8.64
N GLY A 596 12.97 -21.74 8.54
CA GLY A 596 12.68 -22.60 9.69
C GLY A 596 11.34 -22.31 10.36
N ARG A 597 10.27 -22.14 9.58
CA ARG A 597 8.90 -21.92 10.07
C ARG A 597 8.13 -23.21 10.40
N SER A 598 8.70 -24.35 10.06
CA SER A 598 8.18 -25.69 10.31
C SER A 598 8.97 -26.38 11.42
N GLU A 599 8.85 -27.70 11.56
CA GLU A 599 9.62 -28.49 12.54
C GLU A 599 11.14 -28.39 12.33
N LYS A 600 11.59 -28.07 11.11
CA LYS A 600 13.02 -28.05 10.78
C LYS A 600 13.66 -26.71 11.19
N PRO A 601 14.81 -26.73 11.87
CA PRO A 601 15.52 -25.51 12.23
C PRO A 601 16.03 -24.79 10.97
N GLY A 602 15.86 -23.48 10.94
CA GLY A 602 16.35 -22.62 9.86
C GLY A 602 17.72 -22.05 10.17
N GLU A 603 18.50 -21.79 9.13
CA GLU A 603 19.72 -20.98 9.21
C GLU A 603 19.63 -19.77 8.29
N VAL A 604 20.20 -18.66 8.73
CA VAL A 604 20.28 -17.41 7.97
C VAL A 604 21.75 -17.01 7.84
N VAL A 605 22.16 -16.57 6.66
CA VAL A 605 23.48 -15.97 6.43
C VAL A 605 23.30 -14.55 5.93
N ILE A 606 23.74 -13.57 6.71
CA ILE A 606 23.77 -12.16 6.34
C ILE A 606 25.17 -11.82 5.88
N GLN A 607 25.35 -11.56 4.58
CA GLN A 607 26.63 -11.13 4.02
C GLN A 607 26.68 -9.61 3.90
N THR A 608 27.71 -8.99 4.48
CA THR A 608 27.83 -7.52 4.50
C THR A 608 29.28 -7.05 4.55
N TYR A 609 29.54 -5.81 4.10
CA TYR A 609 30.81 -5.12 4.35
C TYR A 609 30.81 -4.27 5.64
N GLN A 610 29.67 -4.17 6.34
CA GLN A 610 29.51 -3.43 7.59
C GLN A 610 28.92 -4.32 8.70
N PRO A 611 29.59 -5.42 9.07
CA PRO A 611 29.05 -6.39 10.04
C PRO A 611 28.80 -5.81 11.43
N GLU A 612 29.44 -4.68 11.77
CA GLU A 612 29.30 -4.01 13.07
C GLU A 612 28.11 -3.04 13.14
N HIS A 613 27.47 -2.69 12.03
CA HIS A 613 26.39 -1.70 12.03
C HIS A 613 25.19 -2.18 12.87
N TYR A 614 24.62 -1.32 13.71
CA TYR A 614 23.55 -1.70 14.65
C TYR A 614 22.32 -2.30 13.96
N ALA A 615 21.86 -1.71 12.86
CA ALA A 615 20.76 -2.27 12.07
C ALA A 615 20.99 -3.72 11.61
N ILE A 616 22.25 -4.13 11.38
CA ILE A 616 22.62 -5.50 10.99
C ILE A 616 22.72 -6.42 12.21
N THR A 617 23.42 -5.98 13.26
CA THR A 617 23.63 -6.80 14.45
C THR A 617 22.34 -7.03 15.24
N LEU A 618 21.47 -6.02 15.32
CA LEU A 618 20.19 -6.09 16.02
C LEU A 618 19.14 -6.85 15.20
N SER A 619 19.13 -6.73 13.86
CA SER A 619 18.23 -7.55 13.02
C SER A 619 18.64 -9.03 13.04
N ALA A 620 19.94 -9.34 13.13
CA ALA A 620 20.41 -10.71 13.32
C ALA A 620 19.94 -11.33 14.65
N LYS A 621 19.82 -10.51 15.70
CA LYS A 621 19.24 -10.89 17.01
C LYS A 621 17.73 -10.81 17.05
N GLN A 622 17.10 -10.16 16.06
CA GLN A 622 15.69 -9.78 16.03
C GLN A 622 15.27 -8.94 17.25
N ASP A 623 16.19 -8.08 17.72
CA ASP A 623 16.00 -7.21 18.89
C ASP A 623 15.49 -5.84 18.46
N TYR A 624 14.16 -5.71 18.38
CA TYR A 624 13.49 -4.48 17.95
C TYR A 624 13.63 -3.35 18.98
N GLU A 625 13.61 -3.68 20.27
CA GLU A 625 13.69 -2.72 21.37
C GLU A 625 15.01 -1.97 21.35
N ALA A 626 16.11 -2.73 21.32
CA ALA A 626 17.42 -2.13 21.23
C ALA A 626 17.57 -1.30 19.94
N PHE A 627 16.98 -1.77 18.83
CA PHE A 627 17.00 -1.03 17.57
C PHE A 627 16.24 0.29 17.68
N TYR A 628 15.04 0.28 18.27
CA TYR A 628 14.23 1.47 18.47
C TYR A 628 14.94 2.50 19.34
N GLU A 629 15.52 2.09 20.48
CA GLU A 629 16.20 3.00 21.41
C GLU A 629 17.42 3.67 20.75
N GLU A 630 18.17 2.93 19.92
CA GLU A 630 19.30 3.49 19.18
C GLU A 630 18.85 4.42 18.05
N GLU A 631 17.90 4.00 17.21
CA GLU A 631 17.40 4.81 16.09
C GLU A 631 16.70 6.08 16.58
N ILE A 632 15.85 6.01 17.61
CA ILE A 632 15.11 7.18 18.11
C ILE A 632 16.05 8.22 18.73
N ALA A 633 17.18 7.80 19.30
CA ALA A 633 18.21 8.72 19.78
C ALA A 633 18.83 9.51 18.62
N PHE A 634 19.16 8.86 17.50
CA PHE A 634 19.62 9.54 16.28
C PHE A 634 18.54 10.48 15.72
N ARG A 635 17.28 10.06 15.65
CA ARG A 635 16.17 10.91 15.17
C ARG A 635 15.98 12.13 16.06
N SER A 636 16.13 11.98 17.37
CA SER A 636 16.00 13.08 18.34
C SER A 636 17.13 14.10 18.22
N LEU A 637 18.38 13.65 18.04
CA LEU A 637 19.54 14.55 17.90
C LEU A 637 19.52 15.37 16.61
N MET A 638 18.84 14.87 15.57
CA MET A 638 18.84 15.46 14.22
C MET A 638 17.48 16.06 13.81
N ASP A 639 16.54 16.14 14.74
CA ASP A 639 15.16 16.62 14.54
C ASP A 639 14.46 15.94 13.35
N TYR A 640 14.50 14.61 13.30
CA TYR A 640 13.80 13.82 12.29
C TYR A 640 12.51 13.20 12.83
N PRO A 641 11.52 12.92 11.95
CA PRO A 641 10.35 12.13 12.31
C PRO A 641 10.73 10.78 12.96
N PRO A 642 10.00 10.34 14.01
CA PRO A 642 8.75 10.90 14.54
C PRO A 642 8.90 11.95 15.66
N VAL A 643 10.13 12.35 16.00
CA VAL A 643 10.39 13.29 17.11
C VAL A 643 10.01 14.72 16.71
N SER A 644 10.19 15.04 15.44
CA SER A 644 9.88 16.30 14.77
C SER A 644 9.10 16.01 13.48
N HIS A 645 8.58 17.04 12.82
CA HIS A 645 7.87 16.91 11.55
C HIS A 645 8.68 17.54 10.41
N MET A 646 8.42 17.08 9.18
CA MET A 646 9.16 17.48 8.01
C MET A 646 8.26 17.74 6.81
N LEU A 647 8.43 18.89 6.18
CA LEU A 647 7.77 19.27 4.94
C LEU A 647 8.77 19.20 3.79
N SER A 648 8.45 18.45 2.74
CA SER A 648 9.19 18.45 1.48
C SER A 648 8.46 19.31 0.46
N VAL A 649 9.18 20.21 -0.19
CA VAL A 649 8.66 21.03 -1.29
C VAL A 649 9.48 20.73 -2.54
N LEU A 650 8.84 20.11 -3.53
CA LEU A 650 9.43 19.78 -4.82
C LEU A 650 8.91 20.73 -5.89
N ILE A 651 9.82 21.40 -6.57
CA ILE A 651 9.57 22.32 -7.68
C ILE A 651 10.03 21.65 -8.97
N SER A 652 9.18 21.63 -9.99
CA SER A 652 9.52 21.12 -11.32
C SER A 652 9.22 22.16 -12.40
N SER A 653 10.17 22.42 -13.31
CA SER A 653 10.05 23.36 -14.43
C SER A 653 10.75 22.82 -15.68
N LYS A 654 10.32 23.24 -16.87
CA LYS A 654 11.05 22.96 -18.13
C LYS A 654 12.36 23.74 -18.24
N ASP A 655 12.44 24.86 -17.52
CA ASP A 655 13.60 25.74 -17.44
C ASP A 655 14.28 25.55 -16.07
N GLU A 656 15.56 25.19 -16.09
CA GLU A 656 16.36 24.91 -14.90
C GLU A 656 16.60 26.16 -14.04
N GLU A 657 16.97 27.30 -14.65
CA GLU A 657 17.23 28.53 -13.92
C GLU A 657 15.97 28.99 -13.19
N ARG A 658 14.82 28.81 -13.83
CA ARG A 658 13.51 29.07 -13.24
C ARG A 658 13.19 28.12 -12.08
N ALA A 659 13.49 26.82 -12.20
CA ALA A 659 13.31 25.87 -11.10
C ALA A 659 14.15 26.26 -9.87
N VAL A 660 15.42 26.61 -10.10
CA VAL A 660 16.37 27.06 -9.07
C VAL A 660 15.90 28.35 -8.41
N GLY A 661 15.52 29.35 -9.21
CA GLY A 661 15.05 30.64 -8.72
C GLY A 661 13.82 30.49 -7.81
N VAL A 662 12.80 29.79 -8.29
CA VAL A 662 11.56 29.55 -7.52
C VAL A 662 11.84 28.78 -6.23
N ALA A 663 12.68 27.75 -6.27
CA ALA A 663 13.01 26.98 -5.08
C ALA A 663 13.74 27.84 -4.02
N ASN A 664 14.67 28.70 -4.45
CA ASN A 664 15.38 29.63 -3.56
C ASN A 664 14.47 30.71 -3.00
N ASP A 665 13.62 31.31 -3.82
CA ASP A 665 12.69 32.37 -3.38
C ASP A 665 11.75 31.85 -2.28
N LEU A 666 11.15 30.68 -2.49
CA LEU A 666 10.26 30.05 -1.50
C LEU A 666 11.00 29.67 -0.21
N ALA A 667 12.18 29.05 -0.33
CA ALA A 667 12.97 28.65 0.84
C ALA A 667 13.43 29.86 1.67
N LEU A 668 13.89 30.93 1.02
CA LEU A 668 14.29 32.17 1.69
C LEU A 668 13.08 32.90 2.29
N GLY A 669 11.92 32.84 1.65
CA GLY A 669 10.66 33.37 2.18
C GLY A 669 10.32 32.74 3.54
N ILE A 670 10.31 31.41 3.62
CA ILE A 670 10.06 30.68 4.86
C ILE A 670 11.10 31.06 5.93
N LYS A 671 12.38 31.05 5.58
CA LYS A 671 13.46 31.35 6.53
C LYS A 671 13.38 32.78 7.10
N LYS A 672 12.91 33.74 6.31
CA LYS A 672 12.72 35.13 6.76
C LYS A 672 11.50 35.29 7.65
N GLN A 673 10.42 34.59 7.34
CA GLN A 673 9.15 34.72 8.06
C GLN A 673 9.13 33.93 9.37
N TYR A 674 9.89 32.83 9.43
CA TYR A 674 9.89 31.91 10.56
C TYR A 674 11.31 31.74 11.13
N GLU A 675 11.55 32.35 12.29
CA GLU A 675 12.81 32.17 13.02
C GLU A 675 12.93 30.77 13.64
N GLY A 676 14.15 30.22 13.64
CA GLY A 676 14.45 28.91 14.25
C GLY A 676 13.99 27.69 13.44
N VAL A 677 13.60 27.88 12.17
CA VAL A 677 13.23 26.78 11.27
C VAL A 677 14.46 26.14 10.64
N HIS A 678 14.51 24.81 10.63
CA HIS A 678 15.60 24.06 10.03
C HIS A 678 15.31 23.80 8.54
N LEU A 679 16.01 24.53 7.67
CA LEU A 679 15.86 24.40 6.22
C LEU A 679 17.03 23.61 5.60
N ILE A 680 16.71 22.61 4.79
CA ILE A 680 17.68 21.78 4.04
C ILE A 680 17.45 22.00 2.54
N GLY A 681 18.52 22.31 1.79
CA GLY A 681 18.43 22.73 0.40
C GLY A 681 18.19 24.25 0.26
N PRO A 682 17.65 24.73 -0.87
CA PRO A 682 17.24 23.97 -2.05
C PRO A 682 18.39 23.28 -2.78
N ALA A 683 18.10 22.14 -3.38
CA ALA A 683 19.06 21.39 -4.20
C ALA A 683 18.34 20.57 -5.28
N PRO A 684 19.04 20.04 -6.31
CA PRO A 684 18.43 19.12 -7.27
C PRO A 684 17.79 17.93 -6.53
N ALA A 685 16.62 17.48 -7.01
CA ALA A 685 16.01 16.25 -6.49
C ALA A 685 16.86 15.02 -6.85
N GLY A 686 16.67 13.89 -6.16
CA GLY A 686 17.48 12.69 -6.38
C GLY A 686 17.48 12.22 -7.85
N ILE A 687 16.33 12.35 -8.52
CA ILE A 687 16.27 12.38 -9.98
C ILE A 687 16.06 13.83 -10.43
N SER A 688 17.14 14.47 -10.87
CA SER A 688 17.19 15.89 -11.23
C SER A 688 16.39 16.25 -12.47
N ARG A 689 16.14 15.29 -13.38
CA ARG A 689 15.33 15.50 -14.60
C ARG A 689 14.47 14.28 -14.94
N ILE A 690 13.17 14.51 -15.17
CA ILE A 690 12.21 13.47 -15.63
C ILE A 690 11.31 14.09 -16.70
N ASN A 691 11.13 13.41 -17.85
CA ASN A 691 10.27 13.87 -18.95
C ASN A 691 10.52 15.36 -19.31
N ASP A 692 11.79 15.74 -19.45
CA ASP A 692 12.23 17.11 -19.76
C ASP A 692 11.89 18.20 -18.73
N MET A 693 11.53 17.80 -17.51
CA MET A 693 11.33 18.72 -16.38
C MET A 693 12.52 18.63 -15.41
N TYR A 694 13.17 19.75 -15.14
CA TYR A 694 14.16 19.92 -14.08
C TYR A 694 13.47 19.99 -12.72
N ARG A 695 14.05 19.34 -11.71
CA ARG A 695 13.42 19.11 -10.41
C ARG A 695 14.36 19.56 -9.29
N TYR A 696 13.88 20.50 -8.48
CA TYR A 696 14.58 21.01 -7.29
C TYR A 696 13.72 20.82 -6.06
N ARG A 697 14.34 20.56 -4.91
CA ARG A 697 13.66 20.27 -3.67
C ARG A 697 14.32 21.00 -2.51
N PHE A 698 13.51 21.46 -1.56
CA PHE A 698 13.98 21.84 -0.24
C PHE A 698 13.09 21.18 0.82
N TYR A 699 13.62 21.10 2.04
CA TYR A 699 12.92 20.55 3.18
C TYR A 699 12.89 21.55 4.33
N VAL A 700 11.81 21.48 5.08
CA VAL A 700 11.58 22.29 6.27
C VAL A 700 11.31 21.33 7.43
N LYS A 701 12.08 21.43 8.51
CA LYS A 701 11.89 20.62 9.71
C LYS A 701 11.50 21.48 10.90
N ASP A 702 10.53 21.00 11.66
CA ASP A 702 9.98 21.71 12.81
C ASP A 702 9.35 20.74 13.81
N SER A 703 9.62 20.95 15.10
CA SER A 703 9.03 20.14 16.16
C SER A 703 7.59 20.55 16.46
N ASP A 704 7.18 21.75 16.06
CA ASP A 704 5.80 22.23 16.17
C ASP A 704 5.00 21.90 14.90
N GLU A 705 4.11 20.91 15.04
CA GLU A 705 3.22 20.44 13.97
C GLU A 705 2.30 21.55 13.45
N GLU A 706 1.79 22.42 14.32
CA GLU A 706 0.88 23.50 13.94
C GLU A 706 1.63 24.59 13.17
N ARG A 707 2.86 24.92 13.61
CA ARG A 707 3.73 25.88 12.93
C ARG A 707 4.09 25.40 11.52
N LEU A 708 4.47 24.12 11.37
CA LEU A 708 4.78 23.53 10.06
C LEU A 708 3.54 23.48 9.15
N ASN A 709 2.36 23.16 9.71
CA ASN A 709 1.10 23.22 8.98
C ASN A 709 0.75 24.65 8.54
N GLY A 710 1.06 25.66 9.35
CA GLY A 710 0.95 27.08 8.99
C GLY A 710 1.79 27.43 7.75
N MET A 711 3.07 27.06 7.76
CA MET A 711 3.98 27.25 6.61
C MET A 711 3.45 26.59 5.34
N LYS A 712 2.95 25.36 5.46
CA LYS A 712 2.34 24.63 4.35
C LYS A 712 1.18 25.41 3.73
N LEU A 713 0.25 25.88 4.57
CA LEU A 713 -0.93 26.61 4.10
C LEU A 713 -0.56 27.94 3.43
N GLU A 714 0.51 28.59 3.86
CA GLU A 714 1.04 29.79 3.23
C GLU A 714 1.67 29.49 1.87
N LEU A 715 2.51 28.46 1.79
CA LEU A 715 3.06 27.98 0.52
C LEU A 715 1.95 27.63 -0.48
N GLU A 716 0.90 26.93 -0.04
CA GLU A 716 -0.26 26.61 -0.89
C GLU A 716 -0.99 27.86 -1.40
N LYS A 717 -1.02 28.96 -0.63
CA LYS A 717 -1.56 30.25 -1.09
C LYS A 717 -0.64 30.90 -2.10
N GLU A 718 0.66 30.93 -1.84
CA GLU A 718 1.65 31.49 -2.76
C GLU A 718 1.66 30.77 -4.11
N PHE A 719 1.46 29.45 -4.14
CA PHE A 719 1.45 28.68 -5.39
C PHE A 719 0.29 29.02 -6.32
N LYS A 720 -0.76 29.67 -5.81
CA LYS A 720 -1.87 30.17 -6.63
C LYS A 720 -1.51 31.48 -7.35
N ASP A 721 -0.40 32.11 -7.00
CA ASP A 721 0.07 33.32 -7.66
C ASP A 721 0.38 33.03 -9.15
N PRO A 722 -0.16 33.83 -10.08
CA PRO A 722 0.12 33.69 -11.52
C PRO A 722 1.61 33.60 -11.89
N LYS A 723 2.53 34.12 -11.04
CA LYS A 723 3.98 34.03 -11.27
C LYS A 723 4.49 32.58 -11.36
N TYR A 724 3.82 31.62 -10.71
CA TYR A 724 4.22 30.20 -10.66
C TYR A 724 3.40 29.29 -11.59
N LYS A 725 2.67 29.86 -12.56
CA LYS A 725 1.75 29.11 -13.43
C LYS A 725 2.43 28.05 -14.32
N ASN A 726 3.72 28.20 -14.60
CA ASN A 726 4.48 27.32 -15.50
C ASN A 726 5.22 26.21 -14.74
N GLU A 727 5.13 26.21 -13.42
CA GLU A 727 5.86 25.33 -12.52
C GLU A 727 4.90 24.34 -11.88
N THR A 728 5.36 23.10 -11.70
CA THR A 728 4.65 22.13 -10.89
C THR A 728 5.29 22.11 -9.51
N ILE A 729 4.56 22.55 -8.50
CA ILE A 729 5.01 22.53 -7.11
C ILE A 729 4.22 21.47 -6.35
N VAL A 730 4.94 20.57 -5.67
CA VAL A 730 4.36 19.47 -4.91
C VAL A 730 4.86 19.56 -3.48
N ILE A 731 3.92 19.56 -2.54
CA ILE A 731 4.20 19.44 -1.11
C ILE A 731 3.99 18.00 -0.68
N ASP A 732 4.88 17.50 0.16
CA ASP A 732 4.75 16.21 0.84
C ASP A 732 5.03 16.39 2.33
N TYR A 733 4.00 16.14 3.14
CA TYR A 733 4.08 16.19 4.60
C TYR A 733 4.57 14.85 5.13
N ASP A 734 5.58 14.89 6.00
CA ASP A 734 6.33 13.73 6.50
C ASP A 734 6.66 12.73 5.37
N PRO A 735 7.53 13.14 4.42
CA PRO A 735 7.83 12.32 3.26
C PRO A 735 8.46 10.99 3.70
N MET A 736 7.96 9.89 3.13
CA MET A 736 8.53 8.55 3.39
C MET A 736 9.80 8.30 2.58
N ASN A 737 10.08 9.09 1.55
CA ASN A 737 11.28 8.98 0.72
C ASN A 737 11.92 10.35 0.51
N MET A 738 13.22 10.47 0.78
CA MET A 738 13.98 11.69 0.51
C MET A 738 14.62 11.74 -0.88
N SER A 739 14.63 10.62 -1.62
CA SER A 739 15.20 10.53 -2.98
C SER A 739 14.33 11.15 -4.07
#